data_AF-A0A3M9YSS2-F1
#
_entry.id   AF-A0A3M9YSS2-F1
#
_cell.length_a   1.000
_cell.length_b   1.000
_cell.length_c   1.000
_cell.angle_alpha   90.00
_cell.angle_beta   90.00
_cell.angle_gamma   90.00
#
_symmetry.space_group_name_H-M   'P 1'
#
loop_
_entity.id
_entity.type
_entity.pdbx_description
1 polymer ?
#
loop_
_entity_poly.entity_id
_entity_poly.type
_entity_poly.pdbx_seq_one_letter_code
_entity_poly.pdbx_strand_id
1 'polypeptide(L)'
;MKGARVEHLHALAQACGVAREWTDVEGRAQQVADDALAAVLATLGHDAGSEAQIARSLAAVTARSAQLPAMLVADCGAGITLPFAATRAEVTGEDGVTRPLVIEGNRLTMPDAPGYYDLAVDGRTLKLAVAPAKCPLPQPAGRRLWGVSLQIPALRGHRASPFGSFAELAEAARLLGGQGADALAINPVHALFPGHGTGYSPYSPSSRLFLNGALADPALAGLPPLGEQAGEPLIDWAAALPQRLTQQRAVFAALSPGQRAVATATDDPMLRRHALFDAMDCHFRAATGAHGWQGWPAAFHDPAGAAATRFAAENPDEVAFHLFVQWLARQGLAAAQAAAKDAGMGIGLIADLAVGVDPSGSDAWSLRHAMLDGLTIGAPPDPLGPLGQNWSITGFSPDGLRAAAYEPWIAMIRAAMGAGGGLRIDHAFGLARLWVIPEGAATGEGAYLSYPFDDLIRLATLEAHRAGALVIAEDLGTAPYGFTQAVTKRQMLGMRVLWFERAADNGFIGAADYEPLSAAMSGTHDTVTVAGWWRGRDLDWAEQLGRLPEGVTRSEAESIRDWDRGLLWSTLNHTAPRPAPDDPAPVVDAAIAHIAATPSALALVSLEDLLGEAEQPNLPGTIAQHPNWRRRCDAPLDAVLAEPQVQRRCAILRGAGLFADDNSA
;
A
#
# COMPACT_ATOMS: atom_id res chain seq x y z
N MET A 1 -2.89 22.68 41.10
CA MET A 1 -2.62 23.39 39.82
C MET A 1 -1.89 22.52 38.81
N LYS A 2 -0.78 21.82 39.12
CA LYS A 2 -0.17 20.87 38.15
C LYS A 2 -1.08 19.68 37.77
N GLY A 3 -1.84 19.12 38.71
CA GLY A 3 -2.73 17.97 38.46
C GLY A 3 -3.87 18.26 37.48
N ALA A 4 -4.61 19.37 37.66
CA ALA A 4 -5.72 19.74 36.77
C ALA A 4 -5.28 20.00 35.32
N ARG A 5 -4.09 20.59 35.12
CA ARG A 5 -3.53 20.77 33.77
C ARG A 5 -3.27 19.44 33.07
N VAL A 6 -2.72 18.46 33.80
CA VAL A 6 -2.41 17.13 33.26
C VAL A 6 -3.69 16.38 32.91
N GLU A 7 -4.70 16.41 33.79
CA GLU A 7 -6.01 15.81 33.51
C GLU A 7 -6.68 16.42 32.26
N HIS A 8 -6.64 17.75 32.11
CA HIS A 8 -7.17 18.41 30.92
C HIS A 8 -6.39 18.07 29.64
N LEU A 9 -5.06 17.89 29.72
CA LEU A 9 -4.24 17.46 28.58
C LEU A 9 -4.65 16.05 28.12
N HIS A 10 -4.86 15.13 29.06
CA HIS A 10 -5.29 13.77 28.75
C HIS A 10 -6.70 13.74 28.15
N ALA A 11 -7.61 14.57 28.67
CA ALA A 11 -8.94 14.73 28.08
C ALA A 11 -8.88 15.30 26.65
N LEU A 12 -8.01 16.28 26.38
CA LEU A 12 -7.78 16.81 25.04
C LEU A 12 -7.21 15.74 24.10
N ALA A 13 -6.20 14.99 24.54
CA ALA A 13 -5.63 13.88 23.78
C ALA A 13 -6.69 12.85 23.37
N GLN A 14 -7.50 12.41 24.33
CA GLN A 14 -8.60 11.48 24.08
C GLN A 14 -9.61 12.06 23.08
N ALA A 15 -9.99 13.34 23.22
CA ALA A 15 -10.93 14.00 22.32
C ALA A 15 -10.40 14.13 20.88
N CYS A 16 -9.09 14.29 20.71
CA CYS A 16 -8.40 14.33 19.41
C CYS A 16 -8.05 12.94 18.86
N GLY A 17 -8.32 11.86 19.60
CA GLY A 17 -7.98 10.49 19.19
C GLY A 17 -6.49 10.13 19.32
N VAL A 18 -5.72 10.89 20.10
CA VAL A 18 -4.31 10.59 20.39
C VAL A 18 -4.24 9.68 21.62
N ALA A 19 -3.80 8.44 21.43
CA ALA A 19 -3.74 7.44 22.48
C ALA A 19 -2.56 7.70 23.42
N ARG A 20 -2.87 7.96 24.68
CA ARG A 20 -1.89 8.03 25.77
C ARG A 20 -1.38 6.65 26.17
N GLU A 21 -2.27 5.67 26.19
CA GLU A 21 -1.99 4.30 26.62
C GLU A 21 -2.10 3.35 25.42
N TRP A 22 -1.16 2.42 25.32
CA TRP A 22 -1.15 1.40 24.28
C TRP A 22 -0.48 0.13 24.79
N THR A 23 -0.56 -0.95 24.02
CA THR A 23 0.02 -2.25 24.38
C THR A 23 1.07 -2.62 23.36
N ASP A 24 2.28 -2.96 23.82
CA ASP A 24 3.35 -3.45 22.96
C ASP A 24 3.12 -4.89 22.51
N VAL A 25 4.01 -5.39 21.64
CA VAL A 25 3.86 -6.73 21.06
C VAL A 25 4.06 -7.84 22.09
N GLU A 26 4.73 -7.58 23.21
CA GLU A 26 4.83 -8.50 24.34
C GLU A 26 3.61 -8.45 25.28
N GLY A 27 2.61 -7.62 24.97
CA GLY A 27 1.40 -7.48 25.77
C GLY A 27 1.55 -6.55 26.98
N ARG A 28 2.65 -5.78 27.09
CA ARG A 28 2.88 -4.85 28.20
C ARG A 28 2.21 -3.51 27.92
N ALA A 29 1.66 -2.90 28.97
CA ALA A 29 1.10 -1.56 28.88
C ALA A 29 2.21 -0.51 28.78
N GLN A 30 2.05 0.39 27.82
CA GLN A 30 2.96 1.49 27.52
C GLN A 30 2.20 2.81 27.67
N GLN A 31 2.93 3.86 28.04
CA GLN A 31 2.36 5.19 28.25
C GLN A 31 3.20 6.27 27.57
N VAL A 32 2.55 7.09 26.76
CA VAL A 32 3.15 8.25 26.11
C VAL A 32 3.37 9.35 27.16
N ALA A 33 4.56 9.95 27.15
CA ALA A 33 4.90 11.05 28.04
C ALA A 33 4.06 12.30 27.75
N ASP A 34 3.72 13.07 28.78
CA ASP A 34 2.86 14.27 28.64
C ASP A 34 3.44 15.31 27.67
N ASP A 35 4.78 15.47 27.64
CA ASP A 35 5.44 16.42 26.73
C ASP A 35 5.34 15.95 25.26
N ALA A 36 5.51 14.66 25.00
CA ALA A 36 5.32 14.07 23.67
C ALA A 36 3.85 14.19 23.21
N LEU A 37 2.92 13.93 24.13
CA LEU A 37 1.48 14.08 23.88
C LEU A 37 1.11 15.52 23.52
N ALA A 38 1.64 16.49 24.26
CA ALA A 38 1.44 17.91 23.98
C ALA A 38 2.07 18.34 22.64
N ALA A 39 3.23 17.79 22.29
CA ALA A 39 3.90 18.06 21.01
C ALA A 39 3.08 17.53 19.81
N VAL A 40 2.58 16.30 19.89
CA VAL A 40 1.69 15.72 18.87
C VAL A 40 0.42 16.55 18.72
N LEU A 41 -0.23 16.92 19.84
CA LEU A 41 -1.44 17.76 19.83
C LEU A 41 -1.20 19.14 19.20
N ALA A 42 -0.10 19.81 19.58
CA ALA A 42 0.26 21.11 19.01
C ALA A 42 0.48 21.02 17.49
N THR A 43 1.12 19.94 17.03
CA THR A 43 1.38 19.69 15.61
C THR A 43 0.10 19.40 14.83
N LEU A 44 -0.89 18.74 15.46
CA LEU A 44 -2.24 18.58 14.91
C LEU A 44 -3.06 19.89 14.88
N GLY A 45 -2.50 21.02 15.35
CA GLY A 45 -3.16 22.32 15.40
C GLY A 45 -3.97 22.56 16.68
N HIS A 46 -3.75 21.77 17.73
CA HIS A 46 -4.39 21.93 19.03
C HIS A 46 -3.40 22.46 20.07
N ASP A 47 -3.41 23.77 20.30
CA ASP A 47 -2.56 24.42 21.29
C ASP A 47 -2.66 23.71 22.66
N ALA A 48 -1.52 23.25 23.18
CA ALA A 48 -1.40 22.53 24.45
C ALA A 48 -0.37 23.14 25.42
N GLY A 49 0.18 24.32 25.10
CA GLY A 49 1.28 24.96 25.86
C GLY A 49 0.89 25.48 27.25
N SER A 50 -0.39 25.69 27.53
CA SER A 50 -0.91 26.21 28.80
C SER A 50 -2.31 25.66 29.11
N GLU A 51 -2.74 25.72 30.36
CA GLU A 51 -4.07 25.26 30.78
C GLU A 51 -5.21 25.98 30.03
N ALA A 52 -5.07 27.30 29.82
CA ALA A 52 -6.03 28.08 29.05
C ALA A 52 -6.08 27.68 27.56
N GLN A 53 -4.94 27.32 26.98
CA GLN A 53 -4.87 26.80 25.61
C GLN A 53 -5.56 25.44 25.51
N ILE A 54 -5.23 24.51 26.41
CA ILE A 54 -5.84 23.16 26.45
C ILE A 54 -7.37 23.26 26.58
N ALA A 55 -7.86 24.10 27.48
CA ALA A 55 -9.30 24.29 27.67
C ALA A 55 -10.01 24.83 26.42
N ARG A 56 -9.39 25.77 25.69
CA ARG A 56 -9.92 26.29 24.43
C ARG A 56 -9.92 25.22 23.33
N SER A 57 -8.81 24.48 23.19
CA SER A 57 -8.69 23.39 22.21
C SER A 57 -9.73 22.30 22.48
N LEU A 58 -9.91 21.89 23.74
CA LEU A 58 -10.90 20.88 24.13
C LEU A 58 -12.33 21.35 23.85
N ALA A 59 -12.66 22.60 24.17
CA ALA A 59 -13.96 23.18 23.86
C ALA A 59 -14.22 23.21 22.34
N ALA A 60 -13.21 23.58 21.53
CA ALA A 60 -13.32 23.61 20.08
C ALA A 60 -13.56 22.21 19.48
N VAL A 61 -12.80 21.20 19.93
CA VAL A 61 -12.96 19.81 19.50
C VAL A 61 -14.34 19.28 19.88
N THR A 62 -14.78 19.52 21.12
CA THR A 62 -16.09 19.09 21.61
C THR A 62 -17.23 19.72 20.80
N ALA A 63 -17.16 21.03 20.53
CA ALA A 63 -18.16 21.73 19.74
C ALA A 63 -18.23 21.22 18.29
N ARG A 64 -17.09 20.88 17.69
CA ARG A 64 -17.02 20.29 16.34
C ARG A 64 -17.63 18.89 16.31
N SER A 65 -17.33 18.04 17.29
CA SER A 65 -17.86 16.67 17.36
C SER A 65 -19.38 16.60 17.60
N ALA A 66 -20.01 17.71 18.05
CA ALA A 66 -21.46 17.80 18.19
C ALA A 66 -22.20 18.15 16.89
N GLN A 67 -21.48 18.51 15.82
CA GLN A 67 -22.06 18.87 14.53
C GLN A 67 -22.23 17.64 13.63
N LEU A 68 -23.10 17.74 12.62
CA LEU A 68 -23.16 16.72 11.57
C LEU A 68 -21.87 16.74 10.75
N PRO A 69 -21.32 15.57 10.38
CA PRO A 69 -20.16 15.49 9.50
C PRO A 69 -20.51 15.90 8.08
N ALA A 70 -19.49 16.17 7.25
CA ALA A 70 -19.69 16.46 5.83
C ALA A 70 -20.23 15.25 5.05
N MET A 71 -19.94 14.03 5.53
CA MET A 71 -20.49 12.77 5.02
C MET A 71 -20.91 11.85 6.17
N LEU A 72 -22.07 11.22 6.05
CA LEU A 72 -22.43 10.03 6.83
C LEU A 72 -22.02 8.77 6.07
N VAL A 73 -21.49 7.78 6.77
CA VAL A 73 -21.11 6.49 6.19
C VAL A 73 -21.81 5.38 6.97
N ALA A 74 -22.49 4.48 6.26
CA ALA A 74 -23.25 3.39 6.88
C ALA A 74 -23.29 2.14 6.02
N ASP A 75 -23.69 1.03 6.62
CA ASP A 75 -23.99 -0.21 5.91
C ASP A 75 -25.41 -0.16 5.29
N CYS A 76 -25.64 -0.93 4.23
CA CYS A 76 -26.95 -1.06 3.58
C CYS A 76 -28.04 -1.41 4.61
N GLY A 77 -29.16 -0.67 4.57
CA GLY A 77 -30.31 -0.88 5.47
C GLY A 77 -30.05 -0.52 6.95
N ALA A 78 -28.85 -0.06 7.31
CA ALA A 78 -28.53 0.27 8.70
C ALA A 78 -29.27 1.54 9.16
N GLY A 79 -29.57 1.63 10.46
CA GLY A 79 -30.11 2.86 11.04
C GLY A 79 -29.03 3.73 11.68
N ILE A 80 -28.95 5.00 11.27
CA ILE A 80 -28.07 6.02 11.83
C ILE A 80 -28.84 6.87 12.83
N THR A 81 -28.27 7.09 14.01
CA THR A 81 -28.83 7.99 15.02
C THR A 81 -28.27 9.40 14.83
N LEU A 82 -29.16 10.38 14.62
CA LEU A 82 -28.84 11.79 14.53
C LEU A 82 -28.81 12.45 15.92
N PRO A 83 -28.08 13.58 16.07
CA PRO A 83 -28.06 14.35 17.31
C PRO A 83 -29.37 15.11 17.59
N PHE A 84 -30.36 15.02 16.69
CA PHE A 84 -31.67 15.65 16.80
C PHE A 84 -32.75 14.77 16.15
N ALA A 85 -34.00 14.94 16.55
CA ALA A 85 -35.13 14.31 15.87
C ALA A 85 -35.39 15.01 14.53
N ALA A 86 -35.43 14.25 13.44
CA ALA A 86 -35.69 14.78 12.12
C ALA A 86 -37.18 14.67 11.76
N THR A 87 -37.70 15.60 10.95
CA THR A 87 -39.10 15.53 10.46
C THR A 87 -39.18 15.09 9.00
N ARG A 88 -38.16 15.39 8.21
CA ARG A 88 -38.04 15.01 6.81
C ARG A 88 -36.58 14.66 6.49
N ALA A 89 -36.41 13.56 5.79
CA ALA A 89 -35.13 13.11 5.26
C ALA A 89 -35.35 12.49 3.88
N GLU A 90 -34.54 12.88 2.91
CA GLU A 90 -34.58 12.36 1.55
C GLU A 90 -33.17 12.21 1.00
N VAL A 91 -32.97 11.20 0.16
CA VAL A 91 -31.70 10.90 -0.51
C VAL A 91 -31.88 10.97 -2.01
N THR A 92 -30.91 11.54 -2.71
CA THR A 92 -30.83 11.51 -4.18
C THR A 92 -29.66 10.63 -4.56
N GLY A 93 -29.93 9.53 -5.27
CA GLY A 93 -28.89 8.59 -5.71
C GLY A 93 -28.14 9.11 -6.94
N GLU A 94 -27.10 8.37 -7.34
CA GLU A 94 -26.36 8.60 -8.60
C GLU A 94 -27.25 8.52 -9.85
N ASP A 95 -28.42 7.86 -9.74
CA ASP A 95 -29.47 7.81 -10.77
C ASP A 95 -30.28 9.12 -10.90
N GLY A 96 -30.01 10.11 -10.04
CA GLY A 96 -30.75 11.37 -9.98
C GLY A 96 -32.14 11.25 -9.34
N VAL A 97 -32.51 10.09 -8.81
CA VAL A 97 -33.84 9.86 -8.25
C VAL A 97 -33.83 10.13 -6.74
N THR A 98 -34.66 11.09 -6.32
CA THR A 98 -34.88 11.41 -4.92
C THR A 98 -35.90 10.46 -4.28
N ARG A 99 -35.56 9.92 -3.11
CA ARG A 99 -36.37 8.98 -2.35
C ARG A 99 -36.44 9.42 -0.88
N PRO A 100 -37.61 9.37 -0.22
CA PRO A 100 -37.69 9.64 1.21
C PRO A 100 -37.01 8.53 2.01
N LEU A 101 -36.39 8.88 3.14
CA LEU A 101 -35.88 7.91 4.12
C LEU A 101 -36.92 7.67 5.22
N VAL A 102 -36.87 6.48 5.82
CA VAL A 102 -37.68 6.14 7.00
C VAL A 102 -37.06 6.80 8.22
N ILE A 103 -37.90 7.52 9.00
CA ILE A 103 -37.50 8.25 10.20
C ILE A 103 -38.24 7.69 11.41
N GLU A 104 -37.49 7.33 12.45
CA GLU A 104 -38.01 6.87 13.74
C GLU A 104 -37.39 7.72 14.86
N GLY A 105 -38.05 8.83 15.22
CA GLY A 105 -37.52 9.79 16.19
C GLY A 105 -36.26 10.49 15.66
N ASN A 106 -35.10 10.15 16.20
CA ASN A 106 -33.80 10.62 15.72
C ASN A 106 -33.03 9.58 14.90
N ARG A 107 -33.66 8.46 14.51
CA ARG A 107 -33.03 7.40 13.73
C ARG A 107 -33.47 7.48 12.27
N LEU A 108 -32.50 7.48 11.35
CA LEU A 108 -32.72 7.37 9.90
C LEU A 108 -32.34 5.97 9.43
N THR A 109 -33.21 5.30 8.67
CA THR A 109 -32.86 4.03 8.01
C THR A 109 -32.24 4.32 6.64
N MET A 110 -31.05 3.77 6.38
CA MET A 110 -30.30 3.97 5.14
C MET A 110 -30.86 3.10 4.00
N PRO A 111 -30.63 3.50 2.73
CA PRO A 111 -30.97 2.67 1.57
C PRO A 111 -30.38 1.25 1.63
N ASP A 112 -31.07 0.29 1.01
CA ASP A 112 -30.56 -1.08 0.85
C ASP A 112 -29.55 -1.20 -0.30
N ALA A 113 -29.57 -0.25 -1.24
CA ALA A 113 -28.65 -0.24 -2.37
C ALA A 113 -27.33 0.45 -1.99
N PRO A 114 -26.16 -0.19 -2.22
CA PRO A 114 -24.88 0.44 -1.99
C PRO A 114 -24.65 1.58 -2.99
N GLY A 115 -24.00 2.66 -2.54
CA GLY A 115 -23.72 3.81 -3.40
C GLY A 115 -23.47 5.11 -2.65
N TYR A 116 -23.29 6.17 -3.43
CA TYR A 116 -23.17 7.55 -2.94
C TYR A 116 -24.47 8.31 -3.18
N TYR A 117 -24.86 9.12 -2.19
CA TYR A 117 -26.11 9.85 -2.20
C TYR A 117 -25.91 11.29 -1.71
N ASP A 118 -26.71 12.20 -2.25
CA ASP A 118 -26.96 13.51 -1.63
C ASP A 118 -28.09 13.36 -0.62
N LEU A 119 -27.81 13.59 0.65
CA LEU A 119 -28.75 13.48 1.76
C LEU A 119 -29.23 14.88 2.17
N ALA A 120 -30.54 15.07 2.18
CA ALA A 120 -31.19 16.25 2.73
C ALA A 120 -31.99 15.88 3.99
N VAL A 121 -31.69 16.50 5.14
CA VAL A 121 -32.41 16.31 6.42
C VAL A 121 -32.85 17.66 6.96
N ASP A 122 -34.16 17.88 7.05
CA ASP A 122 -34.76 19.15 7.50
C ASP A 122 -34.11 20.41 6.88
N GLY A 123 -33.82 20.34 5.58
CA GLY A 123 -33.19 21.44 4.82
C GLY A 123 -31.65 21.51 4.90
N ARG A 124 -31.00 20.62 5.67
CA ARG A 124 -29.53 20.48 5.70
C ARG A 124 -29.08 19.47 4.67
N THR A 125 -28.09 19.81 3.86
CA THR A 125 -27.52 18.93 2.84
C THR A 125 -26.14 18.41 3.26
N LEU A 126 -25.92 17.10 3.13
CA LEU A 126 -24.65 16.45 3.34
C LEU A 126 -24.50 15.25 2.40
N LYS A 127 -23.30 14.68 2.32
CA LYS A 127 -23.08 13.44 1.56
C LYS A 127 -23.46 12.22 2.41
N LEU A 128 -23.85 11.15 1.73
CA LEU A 128 -24.09 9.84 2.33
C LEU A 128 -23.40 8.76 1.49
N ALA A 129 -22.60 7.91 2.13
CA ALA A 129 -22.07 6.69 1.53
C ALA A 129 -22.71 5.46 2.20
N VAL A 130 -23.25 4.57 1.39
CA VAL A 130 -23.88 3.31 1.84
C VAL A 130 -23.06 2.15 1.31
N ALA A 131 -22.42 1.40 2.21
CA ALA A 131 -21.54 0.29 1.88
C ALA A 131 -22.27 -1.06 1.94
N PRO A 132 -21.94 -2.01 1.06
CA PRO A 132 -22.37 -3.39 1.23
C PRO A 132 -21.66 -4.03 2.41
N ALA A 133 -22.18 -5.16 2.88
CA ALA A 133 -21.62 -5.84 4.05
C ALA A 133 -20.24 -6.48 3.79
N LYS A 134 -19.92 -6.81 2.54
CA LYS A 134 -18.77 -7.65 2.16
C LYS A 134 -18.13 -7.18 0.85
N CYS A 135 -16.81 -7.28 0.76
CA CYS A 135 -16.04 -7.15 -0.46
C CYS A 135 -16.30 -8.34 -1.39
N PRO A 136 -16.15 -8.17 -2.71
CA PRO A 136 -16.08 -9.29 -3.64
C PRO A 136 -14.95 -10.25 -3.27
N LEU A 137 -15.22 -11.55 -3.39
CA LEU A 137 -14.20 -12.60 -3.35
C LEU A 137 -14.05 -13.23 -4.73
N PRO A 138 -12.86 -13.72 -5.09
CA PRO A 138 -12.70 -14.43 -6.35
C PRO A 138 -13.45 -15.76 -6.29
N GLN A 139 -14.15 -16.12 -7.37
CA GLN A 139 -14.85 -17.39 -7.47
C GLN A 139 -13.88 -18.48 -7.97
N PRO A 140 -13.56 -19.51 -7.17
CA PRO A 140 -12.70 -20.59 -7.62
C PRO A 140 -13.43 -21.41 -8.69
N ALA A 141 -12.87 -21.49 -9.90
CA ALA A 141 -13.40 -22.28 -11.01
C ALA A 141 -13.09 -23.78 -10.84
N GLY A 142 -13.42 -24.35 -9.67
CA GLY A 142 -13.16 -25.76 -9.33
C GLY A 142 -11.71 -26.08 -8.98
N ARG A 143 -10.84 -25.08 -8.83
CA ARG A 143 -9.44 -25.23 -8.39
C ARG A 143 -9.04 -24.13 -7.42
N ARG A 144 -7.95 -24.35 -6.69
CA ARG A 144 -7.30 -23.33 -5.86
C ARG A 144 -6.74 -22.23 -6.75
N LEU A 145 -6.93 -20.99 -6.32
CA LEU A 145 -6.38 -19.83 -7.02
C LEU A 145 -4.97 -19.59 -6.52
N TRP A 146 -4.06 -19.31 -7.45
CA TRP A 146 -2.69 -18.97 -7.11
C TRP A 146 -2.18 -17.81 -7.94
N GLY A 147 -1.15 -17.14 -7.46
CA GLY A 147 -0.50 -16.05 -8.17
C GLY A 147 0.94 -15.86 -7.75
N VAL A 148 1.57 -14.89 -8.39
CA VAL A 148 2.96 -14.49 -8.10
C VAL A 148 2.96 -13.07 -7.57
N SER A 149 3.66 -12.82 -6.46
CA SER A 149 4.01 -11.45 -6.05
C SER A 149 5.35 -11.05 -6.66
N LEU A 150 5.44 -9.88 -7.29
CA LEU A 150 6.65 -9.47 -8.01
C LEU A 150 6.93 -7.96 -7.91
N GLN A 151 8.20 -7.63 -8.08
CA GLN A 151 8.70 -6.26 -8.20
C GLN A 151 8.90 -5.94 -9.69
N ILE A 152 8.06 -5.07 -10.26
CA ILE A 152 8.10 -4.72 -11.70
C ILE A 152 9.50 -4.30 -12.15
N PRO A 153 10.25 -3.45 -11.41
CA PRO A 153 11.60 -3.06 -11.82
C PRO A 153 12.59 -4.21 -11.94
N ALA A 154 12.36 -5.31 -11.21
CA ALA A 154 13.22 -6.49 -11.24
C ALA A 154 13.09 -7.29 -12.54
N LEU A 155 11.95 -7.16 -13.25
CA LEU A 155 11.70 -7.89 -14.48
C LEU A 155 12.69 -7.49 -15.59
N ARG A 156 12.96 -8.45 -16.47
CA ARG A 156 13.76 -8.26 -17.68
C ARG A 156 12.99 -8.78 -18.89
N GLY A 157 12.99 -7.96 -19.94
CA GLY A 157 12.57 -8.36 -21.28
C GLY A 157 13.77 -8.67 -22.17
N HIS A 158 13.49 -9.10 -23.40
CA HIS A 158 14.49 -9.28 -24.46
C HIS A 158 15.15 -7.98 -24.89
N ARG A 159 14.43 -6.87 -24.73
CA ARG A 159 14.92 -5.54 -25.06
C ARG A 159 15.75 -4.99 -23.91
N ALA A 160 16.95 -4.50 -24.20
CA ALA A 160 17.82 -3.96 -23.18
C ALA A 160 17.19 -2.71 -22.54
N SER A 161 16.94 -2.80 -21.23
CA SER A 161 16.47 -1.70 -20.38
C SER A 161 17.17 -1.77 -19.01
N PRO A 162 17.40 -0.64 -18.32
CA PRO A 162 18.00 -0.62 -16.99
C PRO A 162 17.10 -1.25 -15.90
N PHE A 163 15.78 -1.26 -16.09
CA PHE A 163 14.79 -1.84 -15.17
C PHE A 163 13.51 -2.22 -15.94
N GLY A 164 12.70 -3.12 -15.36
CA GLY A 164 11.43 -3.54 -15.93
C GLY A 164 10.35 -2.45 -15.87
N SER A 165 9.52 -2.39 -16.89
CA SER A 165 8.44 -1.41 -17.08
C SER A 165 7.07 -2.09 -17.13
N PHE A 166 6.00 -1.34 -17.42
CA PHE A 166 4.69 -1.94 -17.69
C PHE A 166 4.68 -2.86 -18.91
N ALA A 167 5.63 -2.72 -19.85
CA ALA A 167 5.78 -3.67 -20.96
C ALA A 167 6.24 -5.05 -20.45
N GLU A 168 7.25 -5.08 -19.57
CA GLU A 168 7.69 -6.32 -18.92
C GLU A 168 6.61 -6.90 -18.00
N LEU A 169 5.80 -6.07 -17.33
CA LEU A 169 4.66 -6.55 -16.54
C LEU A 169 3.59 -7.19 -17.44
N ALA A 170 3.25 -6.58 -18.57
CA ALA A 170 2.27 -7.14 -19.51
C ALA A 170 2.77 -8.49 -20.10
N GLU A 171 4.07 -8.61 -20.33
CA GLU A 171 4.66 -9.88 -20.75
C GLU A 171 4.66 -10.93 -19.63
N ALA A 172 5.01 -10.54 -18.40
CA ALA A 172 4.92 -11.42 -17.24
C ALA A 172 3.49 -11.93 -17.02
N ALA A 173 2.48 -11.08 -17.23
CA ALA A 173 1.08 -11.46 -17.18
C ALA A 173 0.73 -12.54 -18.23
N ARG A 174 1.21 -12.39 -19.47
CA ARG A 174 1.02 -13.43 -20.51
C ARG A 174 1.70 -14.74 -20.14
N LEU A 175 2.97 -14.68 -19.72
CA LEU A 175 3.78 -15.86 -19.44
C LEU A 175 3.25 -16.64 -18.23
N LEU A 176 3.01 -15.96 -17.10
CA LEU A 176 2.52 -16.59 -15.87
C LEU A 176 1.05 -17.00 -15.98
N GLY A 177 0.22 -16.22 -16.69
CA GLY A 177 -1.15 -16.61 -17.03
C GLY A 177 -1.17 -17.89 -17.89
N GLY A 178 -0.25 -18.00 -18.85
CA GLY A 178 -0.04 -19.23 -19.63
C GLY A 178 0.42 -20.43 -18.79
N GLN A 179 1.02 -20.20 -17.62
CA GLN A 179 1.32 -21.24 -16.62
C GLN A 179 0.14 -21.54 -15.69
N GLY A 180 -1.00 -20.86 -15.85
CA GLY A 180 -2.23 -21.07 -15.08
C GLY A 180 -2.33 -20.23 -13.80
N ALA A 181 -1.52 -19.18 -13.63
CA ALA A 181 -1.68 -18.23 -12.53
C ALA A 181 -2.99 -17.44 -12.69
N ASP A 182 -3.62 -17.08 -11.58
CA ASP A 182 -4.83 -16.27 -11.52
C ASP A 182 -4.58 -14.80 -11.19
N ALA A 183 -3.43 -14.52 -10.59
CA ALA A 183 -3.10 -13.19 -10.10
C ALA A 183 -1.63 -12.85 -10.23
N LEU A 184 -1.35 -11.56 -10.40
CA LEU A 184 -0.05 -10.95 -10.15
C LEU A 184 -0.19 -9.85 -9.11
N ALA A 185 0.38 -10.05 -7.92
CA ALA A 185 0.49 -8.99 -6.92
C ALA A 185 1.73 -8.15 -7.22
N ILE A 186 1.55 -6.87 -7.50
CA ILE A 186 2.63 -5.98 -7.92
C ILE A 186 3.04 -5.04 -6.80
N ASN A 187 4.30 -4.60 -6.81
CA ASN A 187 4.73 -3.50 -5.94
C ASN A 187 3.90 -2.23 -6.19
N PRO A 188 3.90 -1.26 -5.26
CA PRO A 188 3.21 -0.01 -5.47
C PRO A 188 3.75 0.71 -6.70
N VAL A 189 2.84 1.19 -7.56
CA VAL A 189 3.15 1.90 -8.81
C VAL A 189 2.81 3.38 -8.71
N HIS A 190 2.80 3.91 -7.49
CA HIS A 190 2.53 5.30 -7.15
C HIS A 190 3.55 6.26 -7.77
N ALA A 191 3.13 7.48 -8.09
CA ALA A 191 4.01 8.49 -8.67
C ALA A 191 5.19 8.79 -7.74
N LEU A 192 6.40 8.64 -8.25
CA LEU A 192 7.63 9.11 -7.63
C LEU A 192 8.03 10.48 -8.22
N PHE A 193 9.13 11.06 -7.74
CA PHE A 193 9.64 12.33 -8.26
C PHE A 193 10.27 12.14 -9.66
N PRO A 194 9.81 12.86 -10.71
CA PRO A 194 10.27 12.65 -12.08
C PRO A 194 11.78 12.84 -12.25
N GLY A 195 12.44 11.83 -12.81
CA GLY A 195 13.88 11.86 -13.06
C GLY A 195 14.76 11.95 -11.81
N HIS A 196 14.18 11.87 -10.60
CA HIS A 196 14.95 11.93 -9.37
C HIS A 196 15.56 10.56 -9.07
N GLY A 197 16.88 10.46 -9.17
CA GLY A 197 17.64 9.22 -9.00
C GLY A 197 17.78 8.70 -7.56
N THR A 198 17.21 9.40 -6.58
CA THR A 198 17.17 9.03 -5.15
C THR A 198 15.72 8.99 -4.68
N GLY A 199 15.43 8.29 -3.56
CA GLY A 199 14.04 8.15 -3.09
C GLY A 199 13.20 7.23 -3.99
N TYR A 200 13.81 6.20 -4.57
CA TYR A 200 13.19 5.24 -5.49
C TYR A 200 12.35 4.15 -4.78
N SER A 201 12.14 4.25 -3.48
CA SER A 201 11.27 3.33 -2.74
C SER A 201 9.82 3.49 -3.21
N PRO A 202 9.13 2.41 -3.60
CA PRO A 202 7.72 2.50 -3.97
C PRO A 202 6.80 2.84 -2.77
N TYR A 203 7.33 2.77 -1.54
CA TYR A 203 6.64 3.07 -0.28
C TYR A 203 6.84 4.51 0.22
N SER A 204 7.60 5.34 -0.50
CA SER A 204 7.74 6.78 -0.23
C SER A 204 7.35 7.63 -1.45
N PRO A 205 6.13 7.46 -2.00
CA PRO A 205 5.76 8.12 -3.24
C PRO A 205 5.45 9.61 -3.06
N SER A 206 5.58 10.37 -4.15
CA SER A 206 5.10 11.75 -4.25
C SER A 206 3.56 11.83 -4.22
N SER A 207 2.89 10.86 -4.84
CA SER A 207 1.43 10.76 -4.84
C SER A 207 0.94 9.32 -4.91
N ARG A 208 -0.11 9.00 -4.15
CA ARG A 208 -0.86 7.73 -4.25
C ARG A 208 -2.07 7.80 -5.19
N LEU A 209 -2.35 8.98 -5.76
CA LEU A 209 -3.41 9.17 -6.76
C LEU A 209 -2.93 8.93 -8.19
N PHE A 210 -1.63 9.13 -8.43
CA PHE A 210 -1.02 9.11 -9.76
C PHE A 210 0.04 8.02 -9.88
N LEU A 211 0.46 7.72 -11.10
CA LEU A 211 1.30 6.56 -11.39
C LEU A 211 2.77 6.94 -11.56
N ASN A 212 3.67 5.99 -11.30
CA ASN A 212 5.09 6.12 -11.56
C ASN A 212 5.35 6.21 -13.08
N GLY A 213 5.50 7.44 -13.57
CA GLY A 213 5.78 7.72 -14.97
C GLY A 213 7.03 7.01 -15.51
N ALA A 214 8.01 6.67 -14.66
CA ALA A 214 9.23 5.99 -15.10
C ALA A 214 8.96 4.55 -15.59
N LEU A 215 7.91 3.90 -15.09
CA LEU A 215 7.49 2.55 -15.51
C LEU A 215 6.71 2.56 -16.82
N ALA A 216 6.37 3.73 -17.36
CA ALA A 216 5.61 3.82 -18.60
C ALA A 216 6.45 3.45 -19.83
N ASP A 217 5.85 2.68 -20.74
CA ASP A 217 6.41 2.37 -22.05
C ASP A 217 5.49 2.94 -23.15
N PRO A 218 5.97 3.89 -23.98
CA PRO A 218 5.22 4.44 -25.11
C PRO A 218 4.73 3.39 -26.12
N ALA A 219 5.40 2.25 -26.24
CA ALA A 219 5.01 1.18 -27.16
C ALA A 219 3.62 0.63 -26.86
N LEU A 220 3.26 0.54 -25.57
CA LEU A 220 1.93 0.09 -25.13
C LEU A 220 0.82 1.08 -25.48
N ALA A 221 1.17 2.33 -25.79
CA ALA A 221 0.26 3.36 -26.25
C ALA A 221 0.31 3.56 -27.79
N GLY A 222 0.96 2.64 -28.52
CA GLY A 222 1.10 2.71 -29.98
C GLY A 222 2.09 3.78 -30.47
N LEU A 223 3.01 4.21 -29.61
CA LEU A 223 4.07 5.18 -29.94
C LEU A 223 5.43 4.49 -30.12
N PRO A 224 6.42 5.15 -30.74
CA PRO A 224 7.77 4.60 -30.85
C PRO A 224 8.36 4.24 -29.47
N PRO A 225 9.02 3.08 -29.35
CA PRO A 225 9.50 2.61 -28.06
C PRO A 225 10.73 3.43 -27.62
N LEU A 226 11.01 3.50 -26.31
CA LEU A 226 12.16 4.24 -25.76
C LEU A 226 13.49 3.65 -26.24
N GLY A 227 14.60 4.38 -26.25
CA GLY A 227 15.89 3.81 -26.69
C GLY A 227 16.40 2.66 -25.81
N GLU A 228 17.09 1.68 -26.41
CA GLU A 228 17.71 0.58 -25.65
C GLU A 228 18.88 1.06 -24.78
N GLN A 229 18.99 0.45 -23.61
CA GLN A 229 20.06 0.73 -22.66
C GLN A 229 20.39 -0.53 -21.87
N ALA A 230 21.67 -0.89 -21.83
CA ALA A 230 22.14 -1.99 -21.00
C ALA A 230 21.82 -1.70 -19.53
N GLY A 231 21.35 -2.72 -18.82
CA GLY A 231 21.14 -2.65 -17.38
C GLY A 231 22.09 -3.58 -16.65
N GLU A 232 22.54 -3.12 -15.49
CA GLU A 232 23.37 -3.89 -14.57
C GLU A 232 22.52 -4.88 -13.74
N PRO A 233 23.13 -5.85 -13.03
CA PRO A 233 22.40 -6.75 -12.12
C PRO A 233 21.67 -6.01 -10.99
N LEU A 234 22.26 -4.91 -10.50
CA LEU A 234 21.61 -3.97 -9.59
C LEU A 234 21.25 -2.70 -10.36
N ILE A 235 19.99 -2.29 -10.29
CA ILE A 235 19.50 -1.06 -10.92
C ILE A 235 20.30 0.13 -10.37
N ASP A 236 20.87 0.92 -11.28
CA ASP A 236 21.44 2.23 -10.97
C ASP A 236 20.38 3.31 -11.19
N TRP A 237 19.56 3.54 -10.16
CA TRP A 237 18.50 4.54 -10.20
C TRP A 237 19.01 5.96 -10.45
N ALA A 238 20.23 6.27 -10.00
CA ALA A 238 20.85 7.58 -10.15
C ALA A 238 21.06 7.95 -11.62
N ALA A 239 21.45 6.97 -12.44
CA ALA A 239 21.59 7.14 -13.88
C ALA A 239 20.29 6.88 -14.65
N ALA A 240 19.53 5.85 -14.26
CA ALA A 240 18.42 5.33 -15.07
C ALA A 240 17.20 6.26 -15.10
N LEU A 241 16.84 6.91 -13.99
CA LEU A 241 15.64 7.78 -13.93
C LEU A 241 15.80 9.08 -14.72
N PRO A 242 16.90 9.85 -14.61
CA PRO A 242 17.12 11.02 -15.47
C PRO A 242 17.12 10.67 -16.97
N GLN A 243 17.71 9.53 -17.33
CA GLN A 243 17.76 9.07 -18.71
C GLN A 243 16.37 8.68 -19.22
N ARG A 244 15.57 7.96 -18.42
CA ARG A 244 14.17 7.64 -18.75
C ARG A 244 13.35 8.90 -19.03
N LEU A 245 13.47 9.92 -18.16
CA LEU A 245 12.78 11.20 -18.35
C LEU A 245 13.20 11.88 -19.66
N THR A 246 14.49 11.87 -19.98
CA THR A 246 15.04 12.44 -21.22
C THR A 246 14.48 11.72 -22.46
N GLN A 247 14.41 10.39 -22.45
CA GLN A 247 13.84 9.62 -23.56
C GLN A 247 12.34 9.89 -23.72
N GLN A 248 11.59 10.00 -22.62
CA GLN A 248 10.16 10.35 -22.66
C GLN A 248 9.93 11.75 -23.24
N ARG A 249 10.78 12.73 -22.90
CA ARG A 249 10.73 14.07 -23.52
C ARG A 249 10.96 14.02 -25.03
N ALA A 250 11.90 13.19 -25.49
CA ALA A 250 12.15 13.02 -26.92
C ALA A 250 10.91 12.44 -27.65
N VAL A 251 10.23 11.46 -27.05
CA VAL A 251 8.96 10.93 -27.59
C VAL A 251 7.89 12.02 -27.63
N PHE A 252 7.73 12.78 -26.54
CA PHE A 252 6.74 13.86 -26.46
C PHE A 252 6.98 14.98 -27.49
N ALA A 253 8.25 15.32 -27.74
CA ALA A 253 8.64 16.31 -28.75
C ALA A 253 8.36 15.85 -30.18
N ALA A 254 8.35 14.53 -30.42
CA ALA A 254 8.09 13.94 -31.73
C ALA A 254 6.58 13.72 -32.02
N LEU A 255 5.69 13.98 -31.06
CA LEU A 255 4.25 13.79 -31.27
C LEU A 255 3.69 14.78 -32.30
N SER A 256 2.83 14.27 -33.18
CA SER A 256 1.98 15.13 -34.01
C SER A 256 1.01 15.95 -33.14
N PRO A 257 0.49 17.10 -33.62
CA PRO A 257 -0.48 17.89 -32.86
C PRO A 257 -1.71 17.10 -32.40
N GLY A 258 -2.20 16.16 -33.23
CA GLY A 258 -3.34 15.30 -32.88
C GLY A 258 -3.01 14.31 -31.77
N GLN A 259 -1.85 13.66 -31.83
CA GLN A 259 -1.40 12.76 -30.75
C GLN A 259 -1.19 13.53 -29.45
N ARG A 260 -0.58 14.72 -29.50
CA ARG A 260 -0.39 15.57 -28.32
C ARG A 260 -1.74 15.95 -27.70
N ALA A 261 -2.72 16.36 -28.50
CA ALA A 261 -4.06 16.70 -27.99
C ALA A 261 -4.74 15.54 -27.24
N VAL A 262 -4.63 14.31 -27.75
CA VAL A 262 -5.17 13.10 -27.08
C VAL A 262 -4.39 12.80 -25.79
N ALA A 263 -3.06 12.80 -25.87
CA ALA A 263 -2.16 12.46 -24.77
C ALA A 263 -2.26 13.42 -23.57
N THR A 264 -2.66 14.67 -23.80
CA THR A 264 -2.71 15.71 -22.75
C THR A 264 -4.14 16.13 -22.40
N ALA A 265 -5.15 15.48 -22.97
CA ALA A 265 -6.55 15.75 -22.67
C ALA A 265 -6.88 15.26 -21.26
N THR A 266 -7.37 16.19 -20.43
CA THR A 266 -7.92 15.85 -19.11
C THR A 266 -8.86 16.95 -18.62
N ASP A 267 -9.98 16.55 -18.03
CA ASP A 267 -10.87 17.40 -17.23
C ASP A 267 -10.60 17.26 -15.72
N ASP A 268 -9.78 16.28 -15.31
CA ASP A 268 -9.40 16.04 -13.92
C ASP A 268 -8.48 17.17 -13.41
N PRO A 269 -8.97 18.03 -12.48
CA PRO A 269 -8.18 19.13 -11.93
C PRO A 269 -7.04 18.65 -11.03
N MET A 270 -7.17 17.49 -10.37
CA MET A 270 -6.11 16.93 -9.55
C MET A 270 -4.97 16.40 -10.41
N LEU A 271 -5.27 15.76 -11.55
CA LEU A 271 -4.24 15.36 -12.51
C LEU A 271 -3.48 16.57 -13.06
N ARG A 272 -4.18 17.66 -13.40
CA ARG A 272 -3.54 18.92 -13.83
C ARG A 272 -2.66 19.50 -12.73
N ARG A 273 -3.11 19.45 -11.48
CA ARG A 273 -2.34 19.91 -10.32
C ARG A 273 -1.09 19.07 -10.09
N HIS A 274 -1.17 17.75 -10.23
CA HIS A 274 -0.01 16.88 -10.15
C HIS A 274 1.00 17.13 -11.27
N ALA A 275 0.54 17.29 -12.51
CA ALA A 275 1.43 17.65 -13.62
C ALA A 275 2.11 19.02 -13.41
N LEU A 276 1.40 19.98 -12.81
CA LEU A 276 1.97 21.26 -12.40
C LEU A 276 3.01 21.11 -11.29
N PHE A 277 2.73 20.27 -10.27
CA PHE A 277 3.69 19.95 -9.21
C PHE A 277 4.97 19.39 -9.79
N ASP A 278 4.89 18.36 -10.63
CA ASP A 278 6.04 17.69 -11.23
C ASP A 278 6.89 18.65 -12.09
N ALA A 279 6.22 19.52 -12.86
CA ALA A 279 6.88 20.57 -13.65
C ALA A 279 7.66 21.55 -12.74
N MET A 280 7.06 21.97 -11.61
CA MET A 280 7.72 22.85 -10.66
C MET A 280 8.84 22.14 -9.88
N ASP A 281 8.67 20.88 -9.48
CA ASP A 281 9.73 20.11 -8.81
C ASP A 281 10.95 19.99 -9.73
N CYS A 282 10.75 19.61 -10.99
CA CYS A 282 11.82 19.58 -11.98
C CYS A 282 12.51 20.94 -12.13
N HIS A 283 11.73 22.02 -12.23
CA HIS A 283 12.25 23.37 -12.37
C HIS A 283 13.09 23.81 -11.16
N PHE A 284 12.54 23.74 -9.95
CA PHE A 284 13.22 24.24 -8.74
C PHE A 284 14.38 23.34 -8.32
N ARG A 285 14.28 22.01 -8.51
CA ARG A 285 15.40 21.11 -8.25
C ARG A 285 16.57 21.41 -9.17
N ALA A 286 16.32 21.68 -10.46
CA ALA A 286 17.36 22.08 -11.40
C ALA A 286 17.92 23.50 -11.14
N ALA A 287 17.06 24.44 -10.76
CA ALA A 287 17.45 25.85 -10.60
C ALA A 287 18.15 26.13 -9.26
N THR A 288 17.72 25.50 -8.16
CA THR A 288 18.17 25.83 -6.80
C THR A 288 18.62 24.63 -5.97
N GLY A 289 18.46 23.40 -6.48
CA GLY A 289 18.70 22.19 -5.70
C GLY A 289 17.64 21.93 -4.63
N ALA A 290 16.44 22.51 -4.77
CA ALA A 290 15.36 22.30 -3.81
C ALA A 290 14.99 20.81 -3.66
N HIS A 291 14.72 20.41 -2.42
CA HIS A 291 14.21 19.08 -2.09
C HIS A 291 12.72 19.20 -1.75
N GLY A 292 11.89 19.13 -2.79
CA GLY A 292 10.43 19.26 -2.72
C GLY A 292 9.92 20.65 -2.36
N TRP A 293 8.61 20.76 -2.22
CA TRP A 293 7.91 22.05 -2.28
C TRP A 293 8.20 23.00 -1.11
N GLN A 294 8.56 22.47 0.05
CA GLN A 294 8.96 23.26 1.22
C GLN A 294 10.21 24.11 0.93
N GLY A 295 11.08 23.63 0.02
CA GLY A 295 12.28 24.35 -0.42
C GLY A 295 12.05 25.38 -1.53
N TRP A 296 10.83 25.45 -2.09
CA TRP A 296 10.49 26.45 -3.12
C TRP A 296 10.23 27.82 -2.50
N PRO A 297 10.25 28.91 -3.30
CA PRO A 297 9.82 30.22 -2.79
C PRO A 297 8.38 30.16 -2.26
N ALA A 298 8.13 30.79 -1.11
CA ALA A 298 6.85 30.70 -0.39
C ALA A 298 5.60 31.00 -1.25
N ALA A 299 5.73 31.84 -2.27
CA ALA A 299 4.64 32.14 -3.20
C ALA A 299 4.12 30.91 -3.98
N PHE A 300 4.91 29.83 -4.09
CA PHE A 300 4.56 28.57 -4.75
C PHE A 300 4.03 27.49 -3.80
N HIS A 301 3.93 27.78 -2.50
CA HIS A 301 3.42 26.81 -1.52
C HIS A 301 1.90 26.62 -1.60
N ASP A 302 1.17 27.58 -2.18
CA ASP A 302 -0.25 27.47 -2.45
C ASP A 302 -0.48 26.95 -3.88
N PRO A 303 -1.04 25.73 -4.05
CA PRO A 303 -1.33 25.17 -5.36
C PRO A 303 -2.38 25.94 -6.16
N ALA A 304 -3.22 26.74 -5.50
CA ALA A 304 -4.18 27.63 -6.15
C ALA A 304 -3.68 29.08 -6.25
N GLY A 305 -2.45 29.34 -5.82
CA GLY A 305 -1.88 30.68 -5.74
C GLY A 305 -1.57 31.29 -7.12
N ALA A 306 -1.43 32.62 -7.13
CA ALA A 306 -1.14 33.38 -8.35
C ALA A 306 0.21 32.98 -8.99
N ALA A 307 1.21 32.61 -8.18
CA ALA A 307 2.52 32.21 -8.69
C ALA A 307 2.48 30.86 -9.41
N ALA A 308 1.80 29.85 -8.83
CA ALA A 308 1.60 28.55 -9.47
C ALA A 308 0.78 28.68 -10.77
N THR A 309 -0.28 29.50 -10.74
CA THR A 309 -1.09 29.81 -11.93
C THR A 309 -0.25 30.46 -13.04
N ARG A 310 0.57 31.46 -12.69
CA ARG A 310 1.46 32.12 -13.65
C ARG A 310 2.49 31.15 -14.22
N PHE A 311 3.12 30.31 -13.39
CA PHE A 311 4.08 29.32 -13.84
C PHE A 311 3.44 28.35 -14.85
N ALA A 312 2.23 27.87 -14.59
CA ALA A 312 1.49 27.02 -15.53
C ALA A 312 1.24 27.72 -16.87
N ALA A 313 0.88 29.01 -16.84
CA ALA A 313 0.65 29.80 -18.05
C ALA A 313 1.93 30.11 -18.85
N GLU A 314 3.06 30.27 -18.16
CA GLU A 314 4.38 30.52 -18.76
C GLU A 314 5.06 29.23 -19.25
N ASN A 315 4.68 28.06 -18.73
CA ASN A 315 5.28 26.75 -19.05
C ASN A 315 4.22 25.70 -19.50
N PRO A 316 3.35 26.01 -20.49
CA PRO A 316 2.25 25.12 -20.86
C PRO A 316 2.74 23.79 -21.46
N ASP A 317 3.85 23.80 -22.21
CA ASP A 317 4.44 22.60 -22.79
C ASP A 317 5.02 21.65 -21.74
N GLU A 318 5.52 22.19 -20.62
CA GLU A 318 6.08 21.38 -19.53
C GLU A 318 4.96 20.67 -18.75
N VAL A 319 3.89 21.39 -18.42
CA VAL A 319 2.70 20.79 -17.81
C VAL A 319 2.09 19.73 -18.74
N ALA A 320 2.01 20.03 -20.05
CA ALA A 320 1.53 19.09 -21.05
C ALA A 320 2.40 17.82 -21.15
N PHE A 321 3.72 17.94 -21.01
CA PHE A 321 4.61 16.78 -20.95
C PHE A 321 4.29 15.87 -19.77
N HIS A 322 4.10 16.42 -18.56
CA HIS A 322 3.76 15.60 -17.39
C HIS A 322 2.36 14.97 -17.47
N LEU A 323 1.39 15.64 -18.12
CA LEU A 323 0.10 15.04 -18.45
C LEU A 323 0.27 13.83 -19.39
N PHE A 324 1.10 13.96 -20.42
CA PHE A 324 1.41 12.87 -21.35
C PHE A 324 2.07 11.68 -20.64
N VAL A 325 2.99 11.92 -19.69
CA VAL A 325 3.64 10.85 -18.92
C VAL A 325 2.62 10.06 -18.09
N GLN A 326 1.67 10.76 -17.44
CA GLN A 326 0.59 10.09 -16.70
C GLN A 326 -0.37 9.34 -17.64
N TRP A 327 -0.66 9.88 -18.82
CA TRP A 327 -1.43 9.17 -19.84
C TRP A 327 -0.72 7.87 -20.27
N LEU A 328 0.58 7.91 -20.55
CA LEU A 328 1.38 6.72 -20.88
C LEU A 328 1.34 5.68 -19.76
N ALA A 329 1.52 6.10 -18.50
CA ALA A 329 1.50 5.20 -17.36
C ALA A 329 0.13 4.50 -17.23
N ARG A 330 -0.97 5.24 -17.41
CA ARG A 330 -2.33 4.69 -17.41
C ARG A 330 -2.56 3.69 -18.55
N GLN A 331 -2.10 4.00 -19.78
CA GLN A 331 -2.17 3.06 -20.91
C GLN A 331 -1.39 1.79 -20.62
N GLY A 332 -0.17 1.93 -20.07
CA GLY A 332 0.69 0.80 -19.75
C GLY A 332 0.09 -0.14 -18.70
N LEU A 333 -0.42 0.41 -17.60
CA LEU A 333 -1.05 -0.39 -16.55
C LEU A 333 -2.35 -1.07 -17.04
N ALA A 334 -3.16 -0.36 -17.83
CA ALA A 334 -4.36 -0.93 -18.44
C ALA A 334 -4.03 -2.07 -19.41
N ALA A 335 -2.96 -1.91 -20.22
CA ALA A 335 -2.50 -2.96 -21.13
C ALA A 335 -1.98 -4.19 -20.38
N ALA A 336 -1.31 -4.00 -19.24
CA ALA A 336 -0.86 -5.10 -18.38
C ALA A 336 -2.04 -5.88 -17.77
N GLN A 337 -3.07 -5.18 -17.29
CA GLN A 337 -4.29 -5.83 -16.81
C GLN A 337 -5.01 -6.58 -17.93
N ALA A 338 -5.15 -5.96 -19.12
CA ALA A 338 -5.74 -6.62 -20.28
C ALA A 338 -4.98 -7.91 -20.63
N ALA A 339 -3.64 -7.85 -20.68
CA ALA A 339 -2.79 -9.01 -20.91
C ALA A 339 -2.99 -10.12 -19.86
N ALA A 340 -3.18 -9.77 -18.59
CA ALA A 340 -3.50 -10.73 -17.54
C ALA A 340 -4.85 -11.41 -17.78
N LYS A 341 -5.90 -10.65 -18.07
CA LYS A 341 -7.24 -11.18 -18.34
C LYS A 341 -7.27 -12.04 -19.61
N ASP A 342 -6.62 -11.59 -20.68
CA ASP A 342 -6.52 -12.31 -21.96
C ASP A 342 -5.75 -13.64 -21.81
N ALA A 343 -4.79 -13.70 -20.89
CA ALA A 343 -4.07 -14.93 -20.55
C ALA A 343 -4.87 -15.89 -19.65
N GLY A 344 -6.11 -15.54 -19.29
CA GLY A 344 -7.02 -16.40 -18.52
C GLY A 344 -6.96 -16.20 -17.00
N MET A 345 -6.26 -15.17 -16.51
CA MET A 345 -6.19 -14.89 -15.08
C MET A 345 -7.56 -14.56 -14.49
N GLY A 346 -8.00 -15.31 -13.47
CA GLY A 346 -9.28 -15.09 -12.79
C GLY A 346 -9.37 -13.71 -12.13
N ILE A 347 -8.27 -13.27 -11.50
CA ILE A 347 -8.16 -11.98 -10.79
C ILE A 347 -7.46 -10.95 -11.70
N GLY A 348 -6.28 -11.30 -12.23
CA GLY A 348 -5.40 -10.37 -12.94
C GLY A 348 -4.47 -9.63 -11.97
N LEU A 349 -4.27 -8.34 -12.15
CA LEU A 349 -3.38 -7.55 -11.30
C LEU A 349 -4.01 -7.26 -9.93
N ILE A 350 -3.24 -7.49 -8.87
CA ILE A 350 -3.51 -7.02 -7.52
C ILE A 350 -2.55 -5.85 -7.25
N ALA A 351 -3.09 -4.64 -7.21
CA ALA A 351 -2.32 -3.44 -6.91
C ALA A 351 -1.92 -3.39 -5.43
N ASP A 352 -0.89 -2.62 -5.10
CA ASP A 352 -0.44 -2.41 -3.72
C ASP A 352 -0.48 -0.91 -3.35
N LEU A 353 -1.20 -0.59 -2.28
CA LEU A 353 -1.39 0.77 -1.79
C LEU A 353 -0.52 1.03 -0.57
N ALA A 354 0.52 1.83 -0.75
CA ALA A 354 1.42 2.25 0.33
C ALA A 354 0.69 3.06 1.42
N VAL A 355 1.22 2.98 2.65
CA VAL A 355 0.65 3.63 3.85
C VAL A 355 0.51 5.15 3.71
N GLY A 356 1.47 5.81 3.06
CA GLY A 356 1.57 7.26 3.00
C GLY A 356 2.34 7.76 1.79
N VAL A 357 2.72 9.04 1.85
CA VAL A 357 3.46 9.77 0.82
C VAL A 357 4.66 10.49 1.44
N ASP A 358 5.65 10.81 0.62
CA ASP A 358 6.72 11.73 1.00
C ASP A 358 6.11 13.10 1.38
N PRO A 359 6.43 13.71 2.54
CA PRO A 359 5.93 15.02 2.95
C PRO A 359 6.22 16.14 1.95
N SER A 360 7.24 15.97 1.13
CA SER A 360 7.66 16.90 0.09
C SER A 360 7.02 16.63 -1.28
N GLY A 361 6.13 15.62 -1.35
CA GLY A 361 5.45 15.17 -2.56
C GLY A 361 4.21 15.95 -2.98
N SER A 362 3.69 15.57 -4.15
CA SER A 362 2.54 16.18 -4.81
C SER A 362 1.27 16.12 -3.99
N ASP A 363 0.98 15.01 -3.30
CA ASP A 363 -0.23 14.89 -2.48
C ASP A 363 -0.17 15.84 -1.28
N ALA A 364 0.97 15.89 -0.58
CA ALA A 364 1.19 16.80 0.55
C ALA A 364 1.09 18.27 0.14
N TRP A 365 1.59 18.65 -1.04
CA TRP A 365 1.44 19.99 -1.60
C TRP A 365 0.00 20.30 -2.04
N SER A 366 -0.65 19.35 -2.73
CA SER A 366 -1.96 19.55 -3.37
C SER A 366 -3.14 19.50 -2.40
N LEU A 367 -3.01 18.71 -1.34
CA LEU A 367 -4.07 18.34 -0.41
C LEU A 367 -3.76 18.77 1.03
N ARG A 368 -2.97 19.85 1.22
CA ARG A 368 -2.57 20.40 2.54
C ARG A 368 -3.69 20.39 3.59
N HIS A 369 -4.91 20.76 3.20
CA HIS A 369 -6.08 20.82 4.10
C HIS A 369 -6.55 19.45 4.64
N ALA A 370 -6.18 18.36 3.98
CA ALA A 370 -6.58 16.99 4.31
C ALA A 370 -5.40 16.11 4.77
N MET A 371 -4.18 16.62 4.77
CA MET A 371 -2.95 15.89 5.13
C MET A 371 -2.49 16.24 6.54
N LEU A 372 -1.73 15.33 7.15
CA LEU A 372 -0.94 15.65 8.35
C LEU A 372 0.23 16.55 7.94
N ASP A 373 0.42 17.65 8.66
CA ASP A 373 1.50 18.62 8.45
C ASP A 373 2.40 18.61 9.69
N GLY A 374 3.71 18.46 9.51
CA GLY A 374 4.69 18.37 10.61
C GLY A 374 4.72 17.03 11.39
N LEU A 375 3.95 16.02 10.95
CA LEU A 375 3.98 14.67 11.53
C LEU A 375 4.43 13.64 10.48
N THR A 376 5.31 12.75 10.91
CA THR A 376 5.73 11.56 10.15
C THR A 376 5.09 10.30 10.74
N ILE A 377 4.93 9.28 9.92
CA ILE A 377 4.36 7.99 10.29
C ILE A 377 5.49 6.98 10.47
N GLY A 378 5.32 6.09 11.43
CA GLY A 378 6.26 5.03 11.71
C GLY A 378 5.65 3.87 12.46
N ALA A 379 6.49 3.19 13.24
CA ALA A 379 6.08 2.15 14.18
C ALA A 379 6.75 2.41 15.54
N PRO A 380 6.07 2.09 16.66
CA PRO A 380 6.71 2.10 17.97
C PRO A 380 7.81 1.02 18.03
N PRO A 381 8.67 1.04 19.07
CA PRO A 381 9.62 -0.04 19.31
C PRO A 381 8.98 -1.43 19.34
N ASP A 382 9.59 -2.38 18.60
CA ASP A 382 9.19 -3.80 18.55
C ASP A 382 10.44 -4.72 18.43
N PRO A 383 10.34 -6.06 18.56
CA PRO A 383 11.47 -6.98 18.46
C PRO A 383 12.20 -6.98 17.11
N LEU A 384 11.53 -6.64 16.00
CA LEU A 384 12.14 -6.54 14.67
C LEU A 384 12.85 -5.19 14.46
N GLY A 385 12.43 -4.16 15.20
CA GLY A 385 12.98 -2.82 15.25
C GLY A 385 12.99 -2.27 16.68
N PRO A 386 13.97 -2.61 17.53
CA PRO A 386 13.96 -2.30 18.97
C PRO A 386 14.06 -0.80 19.28
N LEU A 387 14.42 0.02 18.30
CA LEU A 387 14.42 1.48 18.40
C LEU A 387 13.14 2.12 17.86
N GLY A 388 12.17 1.33 17.38
CA GLY A 388 11.06 1.82 16.57
C GLY A 388 11.53 2.23 15.17
N GLN A 389 10.57 2.66 14.35
CA GLN A 389 10.82 3.02 12.97
C GLN A 389 10.20 4.38 12.67
N ASN A 390 10.92 5.22 11.92
CA ASN A 390 10.32 6.36 11.24
C ASN A 390 10.40 6.06 9.74
N TRP A 391 9.24 5.98 9.09
CA TRP A 391 9.16 5.66 7.66
C TRP A 391 9.31 6.92 6.78
N SER A 392 9.47 8.10 7.39
CA SER A 392 9.66 9.39 6.71
C SER A 392 8.56 9.73 5.72
N ILE A 393 7.34 9.26 5.98
CA ILE A 393 6.14 9.51 5.19
C ILE A 393 5.10 10.22 6.04
N THR A 394 4.21 10.98 5.39
CA THR A 394 3.00 11.54 5.97
C THR A 394 1.75 10.90 5.35
N GLY A 395 0.58 11.20 5.88
CA GLY A 395 -0.70 10.66 5.45
C GLY A 395 -1.83 11.65 5.66
N PHE A 396 -3.06 11.15 5.54
CA PHE A 396 -4.23 11.99 5.72
C PHE A 396 -4.45 12.36 7.19
N SER A 397 -4.89 13.58 7.46
CA SER A 397 -5.41 13.96 8.78
C SER A 397 -6.81 13.35 8.99
N PRO A 398 -7.08 12.65 10.11
CA PRO A 398 -8.42 12.13 10.41
C PRO A 398 -9.52 13.21 10.37
N ASP A 399 -9.22 14.41 10.88
CA ASP A 399 -10.14 15.54 10.83
C ASP A 399 -10.25 16.13 9.43
N GLY A 400 -9.13 16.21 8.71
CA GLY A 400 -9.09 16.63 7.32
C GLY A 400 -9.97 15.75 6.42
N LEU A 401 -9.92 14.42 6.61
CA LEU A 401 -10.78 13.48 5.91
C LEU A 401 -12.27 13.71 6.19
N ARG A 402 -12.66 13.84 7.47
CA ARG A 402 -14.05 14.10 7.83
C ARG A 402 -14.56 15.42 7.26
N ALA A 403 -13.73 16.46 7.29
CA ALA A 403 -14.06 17.77 6.74
C ALA A 403 -14.21 17.75 5.20
N ALA A 404 -13.37 16.97 4.53
CA ALA A 404 -13.39 16.78 3.07
C ALA A 404 -14.37 15.69 2.60
N ALA A 405 -15.30 15.23 3.46
CA ALA A 405 -16.25 14.17 3.14
C ALA A 405 -15.58 12.88 2.61
N TYR A 406 -14.38 12.59 3.10
CA TYR A 406 -13.51 11.47 2.69
C TYR A 406 -13.09 11.47 1.21
N GLU A 407 -13.40 12.51 0.43
CA GLU A 407 -13.18 12.52 -1.02
C GLU A 407 -11.72 12.22 -1.43
N PRO A 408 -10.68 12.81 -0.80
CA PRO A 408 -9.29 12.48 -1.15
C PRO A 408 -8.94 11.01 -0.94
N TRP A 409 -9.48 10.39 0.11
CA TRP A 409 -9.23 8.98 0.41
C TRP A 409 -10.02 8.06 -0.54
N ILE A 410 -11.26 8.40 -0.87
CA ILE A 410 -12.07 7.68 -1.86
C ILE A 410 -11.41 7.72 -3.24
N ALA A 411 -10.93 8.90 -3.66
CA ALA A 411 -10.20 9.06 -4.92
C ALA A 411 -8.92 8.20 -4.97
N MET A 412 -8.18 8.11 -3.86
CA MET A 412 -7.00 7.26 -3.74
C MET A 412 -7.35 5.78 -3.89
N ILE A 413 -8.39 5.29 -3.21
CA ILE A 413 -8.82 3.88 -3.35
C ILE A 413 -9.26 3.59 -4.78
N ARG A 414 -10.01 4.49 -5.42
CA ARG A 414 -10.41 4.37 -6.83
C ARG A 414 -9.21 4.29 -7.77
N ALA A 415 -8.23 5.16 -7.56
CA ALA A 415 -7.01 5.15 -8.36
C ALA A 415 -6.26 3.82 -8.21
N ALA A 416 -6.09 3.32 -6.98
CA ALA A 416 -5.41 2.06 -6.71
C ALA A 416 -6.17 0.84 -7.29
N MET A 417 -7.51 0.86 -7.27
CA MET A 417 -8.33 -0.18 -7.88
C MET A 417 -8.44 -0.08 -9.41
N GLY A 418 -7.91 0.97 -10.04
CA GLY A 418 -7.92 1.14 -11.49
C GLY A 418 -7.22 0.02 -12.26
N ALA A 419 -6.36 -0.76 -11.61
CA ALA A 419 -5.75 -1.97 -12.17
C ALA A 419 -6.73 -3.15 -12.30
N GLY A 420 -7.87 -3.14 -11.61
CA GLY A 420 -9.04 -3.97 -11.88
C GLY A 420 -9.16 -5.34 -11.19
N GLY A 421 -8.06 -6.01 -10.79
CA GLY A 421 -8.16 -7.37 -10.22
C GLY A 421 -8.31 -7.43 -8.70
N GLY A 422 -7.52 -6.63 -7.97
CA GLY A 422 -7.53 -6.58 -6.52
C GLY A 422 -6.71 -5.43 -5.97
N LEU A 423 -6.83 -5.21 -4.67
CA LEU A 423 -6.06 -4.21 -3.93
C LEU A 423 -5.50 -4.80 -2.64
N ARG A 424 -4.18 -4.75 -2.46
CA ARG A 424 -3.52 -4.87 -1.17
C ARG A 424 -3.48 -3.48 -0.51
N ILE A 425 -4.00 -3.39 0.72
CA ILE A 425 -3.84 -2.21 1.58
C ILE A 425 -2.67 -2.51 2.51
N ASP A 426 -1.55 -1.82 2.29
CA ASP A 426 -0.35 -1.89 3.13
C ASP A 426 -0.64 -1.30 4.50
N HIS A 427 -0.09 -1.93 5.55
CA HIS A 427 -0.32 -1.60 6.94
C HIS A 427 -1.79 -1.29 7.24
N ALA A 428 -2.68 -2.26 7.02
CA ALA A 428 -4.13 -2.02 7.07
C ALA A 428 -4.60 -1.54 8.46
N PHE A 429 -3.78 -1.71 9.51
CA PHE A 429 -3.99 -1.06 10.81
C PHE A 429 -4.13 0.46 10.71
N GLY A 430 -3.57 1.10 9.68
CA GLY A 430 -3.72 2.52 9.36
C GLY A 430 -5.18 2.95 9.11
N LEU A 431 -6.08 2.01 8.81
CA LEU A 431 -7.52 2.28 8.78
C LEU A 431 -8.06 2.62 10.19
N ALA A 432 -7.41 2.10 11.24
CA ALA A 432 -7.82 2.28 12.64
C ALA A 432 -6.90 3.23 13.42
N ARG A 433 -5.59 3.12 13.26
CA ARG A 433 -4.60 3.98 13.93
C ARG A 433 -3.26 3.99 13.22
N LEU A 434 -2.51 5.07 13.35
CA LEU A 434 -1.11 5.14 12.92
C LEU A 434 -0.24 5.69 14.05
N TRP A 435 0.99 5.17 14.18
CA TRP A 435 1.98 5.78 15.07
C TRP A 435 2.55 7.02 14.40
N VAL A 436 2.25 8.19 14.96
CA VAL A 436 2.69 9.49 14.44
C VAL A 436 3.78 10.09 15.33
N ILE A 437 4.78 10.67 14.69
CA ILE A 437 5.98 11.22 15.32
C ILE A 437 6.15 12.67 14.82
N PRO A 438 6.23 13.67 15.72
CA PRO A 438 6.58 15.03 15.33
C PRO A 438 7.88 15.08 14.53
N GLU A 439 7.93 15.86 13.45
CA GLU A 439 9.13 16.00 12.64
C GLU A 439 10.35 16.38 13.50
N GLY A 440 11.45 15.65 13.34
CA GLY A 440 12.69 15.84 14.11
C GLY A 440 12.71 15.22 15.51
N ALA A 441 11.59 14.68 16.01
CA ALA A 441 11.54 13.95 17.27
C ALA A 441 12.06 12.51 17.15
N ALA A 442 12.39 11.89 18.28
CA ALA A 442 12.77 10.48 18.31
C ALA A 442 11.56 9.57 18.07
N THR A 443 11.78 8.38 17.51
CA THR A 443 10.74 7.38 17.22
C THR A 443 9.88 6.99 18.44
N GLY A 444 10.50 6.95 19.63
CA GLY A 444 9.83 6.67 20.91
C GLY A 444 8.98 7.83 21.45
N GLU A 445 9.08 9.03 20.88
CA GLU A 445 8.30 10.21 21.26
C GLU A 445 7.02 10.36 20.42
N GLY A 446 6.66 9.32 19.65
CA GLY A 446 5.40 9.25 18.94
C GLY A 446 4.21 8.86 19.82
N ALA A 447 3.03 8.85 19.19
CA ALA A 447 1.79 8.35 19.78
C ALA A 447 0.90 7.73 18.70
N TYR A 448 0.02 6.81 19.08
CA TYR A 448 -1.01 6.34 18.15
C TYR A 448 -2.08 7.43 17.95
N LEU A 449 -2.29 7.83 16.70
CA LEU A 449 -3.41 8.68 16.27
C LEU A 449 -4.52 7.79 15.70
N SER A 450 -5.73 7.93 16.20
CA SER A 450 -6.90 7.15 15.79
C SER A 450 -7.52 7.68 14.50
N TYR A 451 -7.89 6.76 13.61
CA TYR A 451 -8.58 7.02 12.35
C TYR A 451 -10.05 6.57 12.43
N PRO A 452 -10.94 7.12 11.59
CA PRO A 452 -12.35 6.75 11.56
C PRO A 452 -12.55 5.35 10.95
N PHE A 453 -12.15 4.31 11.67
CA PHE A 453 -12.09 2.92 11.21
C PHE A 453 -13.35 2.45 10.53
N ASP A 454 -14.49 2.58 11.22
CA ASP A 454 -15.77 2.10 10.71
C ASP A 454 -16.17 2.77 9.38
N ASP A 455 -15.84 4.05 9.19
CA ASP A 455 -16.10 4.77 7.94
C ASP A 455 -15.14 4.30 6.85
N LEU A 456 -13.84 4.22 7.15
CA LEU A 456 -12.82 3.82 6.17
C LEU A 456 -13.01 2.38 5.69
N ILE A 457 -13.33 1.43 6.58
CA ILE A 457 -13.57 0.04 6.14
C ILE A 457 -14.85 -0.08 5.30
N ARG A 458 -15.89 0.72 5.60
CA ARG A 458 -17.11 0.77 4.79
C ARG A 458 -16.82 1.34 3.42
N LEU A 459 -16.08 2.45 3.34
CA LEU A 459 -15.71 3.07 2.08
C LEU A 459 -14.80 2.15 1.24
N ALA A 460 -13.80 1.48 1.85
CA ALA A 460 -13.01 0.45 1.15
C ALA A 460 -13.91 -0.65 0.57
N THR A 461 -14.89 -1.11 1.35
CA THR A 461 -15.82 -2.17 0.92
C THR A 461 -16.73 -1.71 -0.21
N LEU A 462 -17.21 -0.46 -0.16
CA LEU A 462 -18.02 0.14 -1.21
C LEU A 462 -17.22 0.26 -2.51
N GLU A 463 -16.01 0.78 -2.46
CA GLU A 463 -15.17 0.93 -3.65
C GLU A 463 -14.74 -0.43 -4.21
N ALA A 464 -14.41 -1.41 -3.36
CA ALA A 464 -14.13 -2.78 -3.78
C ALA A 464 -15.33 -3.41 -4.51
N HIS A 465 -16.53 -3.22 -3.96
CA HIS A 465 -17.78 -3.68 -4.59
C HIS A 465 -18.00 -3.05 -5.96
N ARG A 466 -17.79 -1.74 -6.08
CA ARG A 466 -17.94 -1.00 -7.36
C ARG A 466 -16.91 -1.43 -8.40
N ALA A 467 -15.69 -1.73 -7.97
CA ALA A 467 -14.62 -2.21 -8.85
C ALA A 467 -14.73 -3.70 -9.20
N GLY A 468 -15.54 -4.47 -8.48
CA GLY A 468 -15.53 -5.94 -8.59
C GLY A 468 -14.20 -6.55 -8.14
N ALA A 469 -13.47 -5.87 -7.26
CA ALA A 469 -12.11 -6.20 -6.87
C ALA A 469 -12.06 -6.81 -5.46
N LEU A 470 -11.18 -7.78 -5.26
CA LEU A 470 -10.88 -8.29 -3.93
C LEU A 470 -10.00 -7.30 -3.15
N VAL A 471 -10.02 -7.40 -1.82
CA VAL A 471 -9.14 -6.64 -0.94
C VAL A 471 -8.30 -7.61 -0.10
N ILE A 472 -6.98 -7.41 -0.11
CA ILE A 472 -6.05 -8.00 0.84
C ILE A 472 -5.72 -6.91 1.86
N ALA A 473 -6.04 -7.13 3.12
CA ALA A 473 -5.67 -6.25 4.21
C ALA A 473 -4.40 -6.81 4.85
N GLU A 474 -3.28 -6.09 4.75
CA GLU A 474 -2.08 -6.49 5.46
C GLU A 474 -2.27 -6.28 6.97
N ASP A 475 -2.45 -7.39 7.68
CA ASP A 475 -2.74 -7.46 9.11
C ASP A 475 -1.55 -8.01 9.92
N LEU A 476 -0.32 -7.71 9.51
CA LEU A 476 0.90 -8.21 10.14
C LEU A 476 1.37 -7.26 11.25
N GLY A 477 1.84 -7.84 12.36
CA GLY A 477 2.32 -7.09 13.54
C GLY A 477 1.26 -6.90 14.62
N THR A 478 1.37 -5.83 15.40
CA THR A 478 0.54 -5.62 16.61
C THR A 478 -0.85 -5.06 16.28
N ALA A 479 -1.77 -5.96 15.94
CA ALA A 479 -3.14 -5.63 15.58
C ALA A 479 -3.88 -4.85 16.68
N PRO A 480 -4.61 -3.76 16.33
CA PRO A 480 -5.58 -3.15 17.24
C PRO A 480 -6.64 -4.18 17.65
N TYR A 481 -7.12 -4.09 18.90
CA TYR A 481 -8.17 -4.98 19.40
C TYR A 481 -9.38 -5.00 18.47
N GLY A 482 -9.83 -6.19 18.06
CA GLY A 482 -10.99 -6.39 17.19
C GLY A 482 -10.75 -6.10 15.70
N PHE A 483 -9.56 -5.64 15.29
CA PHE A 483 -9.25 -5.30 13.90
C PHE A 483 -9.47 -6.49 12.95
N THR A 484 -8.81 -7.62 13.22
CA THR A 484 -8.89 -8.83 12.38
C THR A 484 -10.34 -9.30 12.24
N GLN A 485 -11.11 -9.30 13.33
CA GLN A 485 -12.52 -9.70 13.26
C GLN A 485 -13.35 -8.78 12.35
N ALA A 486 -13.10 -7.47 12.40
CA ALA A 486 -13.83 -6.49 11.61
C ALA A 486 -13.52 -6.59 10.10
N VAL A 487 -12.25 -6.77 9.72
CA VAL A 487 -11.85 -6.93 8.30
C VAL A 487 -12.33 -8.29 7.74
N THR A 488 -12.21 -9.37 8.51
CA THR A 488 -12.72 -10.71 8.17
C THR A 488 -14.22 -10.70 7.94
N LYS A 489 -14.99 -10.00 8.79
CA LYS A 489 -16.46 -9.86 8.62
C LYS A 489 -16.84 -9.27 7.27
N ARG A 490 -15.99 -8.41 6.71
CA ARG A 490 -16.17 -7.75 5.41
C ARG A 490 -15.54 -8.51 4.25
N GLN A 491 -15.02 -9.72 4.43
CA GLN A 491 -14.35 -10.48 3.37
C GLN A 491 -13.13 -9.77 2.76
N MET A 492 -12.42 -8.97 3.56
CA MET A 492 -11.05 -8.57 3.24
C MET A 492 -10.12 -9.71 3.67
N LEU A 493 -9.26 -10.17 2.77
CA LEU A 493 -8.35 -11.29 3.03
C LEU A 493 -7.21 -10.81 3.94
N GLY A 494 -7.01 -11.46 5.09
CA GLY A 494 -5.79 -11.29 5.88
C GLY A 494 -4.59 -11.95 5.20
N MET A 495 -3.37 -11.58 5.60
CA MET A 495 -2.13 -12.17 5.09
C MET A 495 -1.63 -13.26 6.04
N ARG A 496 -1.36 -14.45 5.52
CA ARG A 496 -0.78 -15.58 6.26
C ARG A 496 0.56 -15.92 5.64
N VAL A 497 1.62 -15.30 6.14
CA VAL A 497 2.98 -15.41 5.60
C VAL A 497 3.71 -16.52 6.34
N LEU A 498 4.29 -17.48 5.61
CA LEU A 498 4.94 -18.69 6.14
C LEU A 498 5.74 -18.46 7.43
N TRP A 499 6.54 -17.40 7.47
CA TRP A 499 7.43 -17.08 8.60
C TRP A 499 6.71 -16.69 9.89
N PHE A 500 5.50 -16.14 9.79
CA PHE A 500 4.71 -15.65 10.91
C PHE A 500 3.66 -16.67 11.39
N GLU A 501 3.38 -17.69 10.57
CA GLU A 501 2.48 -18.80 10.91
C GLU A 501 3.18 -19.80 11.85
N ARG A 502 3.37 -19.38 13.10
CA ARG A 502 3.98 -20.16 14.17
C ARG A 502 2.92 -20.80 15.07
N ALA A 503 3.08 -22.08 15.36
CA ALA A 503 2.28 -22.81 16.33
C ALA A 503 2.72 -22.50 17.78
N ALA A 504 1.87 -22.80 18.75
CA ALA A 504 2.13 -22.53 20.17
C ALA A 504 3.33 -23.29 20.74
N ASP A 505 3.76 -24.36 20.10
CA ASP A 505 4.97 -25.14 20.44
C ASP A 505 6.24 -24.62 19.75
N ASN A 506 6.17 -23.46 19.09
CA ASN A 506 7.19 -22.83 18.24
C ASN A 506 7.41 -23.53 16.88
N GLY A 507 6.63 -24.55 16.55
CA GLY A 507 6.57 -25.13 15.20
C GLY A 507 5.96 -24.18 14.17
N PHE A 508 5.81 -24.65 12.94
CA PHE A 508 5.06 -23.94 11.89
C PHE A 508 3.63 -24.50 11.82
N ILE A 509 2.67 -23.66 11.49
CA ILE A 509 1.28 -24.08 11.26
C ILE A 509 1.24 -25.00 10.03
N GLY A 510 0.51 -26.11 10.13
CA GLY A 510 0.32 -27.04 9.01
C GLY A 510 -0.59 -26.44 7.92
N ALA A 511 -0.40 -26.84 6.67
CA ALA A 511 -1.14 -26.23 5.54
C ALA A 511 -2.66 -26.29 5.70
N ALA A 512 -3.19 -27.38 6.28
CA ALA A 512 -4.62 -27.57 6.50
C ALA A 512 -5.23 -26.61 7.54
N ASP A 513 -4.41 -26.03 8.42
CA ASP A 513 -4.84 -25.21 9.55
C ASP A 513 -4.80 -23.70 9.24
N TYR A 514 -4.37 -23.31 8.04
CA TYR A 514 -4.44 -21.91 7.61
C TYR A 514 -5.90 -21.44 7.52
N GLU A 515 -6.13 -20.16 7.78
CA GLU A 515 -7.49 -19.61 7.73
C GLU A 515 -8.01 -19.51 6.28
N PRO A 516 -9.22 -20.02 5.96
CA PRO A 516 -9.72 -20.00 4.58
C PRO A 516 -9.89 -18.59 3.98
N LEU A 517 -10.25 -17.59 4.78
CA LEU A 517 -10.44 -16.21 4.32
C LEU A 517 -9.13 -15.41 4.42
N SER A 518 -8.10 -15.90 3.75
CA SER A 518 -6.77 -15.29 3.73
C SER A 518 -6.08 -15.41 2.37
N ALA A 519 -4.99 -14.67 2.21
CA ALA A 519 -3.96 -14.92 1.22
C ALA A 519 -2.78 -15.62 1.91
N ALA A 520 -2.53 -16.89 1.58
CA ALA A 520 -1.35 -17.63 2.05
C ALA A 520 -0.14 -17.23 1.20
N MET A 521 1.00 -16.95 1.85
CA MET A 521 2.17 -16.39 1.17
C MET A 521 3.46 -17.12 1.56
N SER A 522 4.32 -17.41 0.58
CA SER A 522 5.67 -17.94 0.85
C SER A 522 6.56 -16.92 1.57
N GLY A 523 6.36 -15.64 1.24
CA GLY A 523 7.06 -14.49 1.79
C GLY A 523 6.44 -13.19 1.25
N THR A 524 6.91 -12.06 1.77
CA THR A 524 6.69 -10.73 1.21
C THR A 524 8.00 -10.15 0.68
N HIS A 525 7.95 -8.97 0.07
CA HIS A 525 9.15 -8.25 -0.36
C HIS A 525 10.05 -7.81 0.82
N ASP A 526 9.52 -7.79 2.04
CA ASP A 526 10.24 -7.40 3.27
C ASP A 526 10.85 -8.58 4.03
N THR A 527 10.41 -9.80 3.71
CA THR A 527 10.89 -11.01 4.35
C THR A 527 12.01 -11.65 3.56
N VAL A 528 12.86 -12.39 4.26
CA VAL A 528 13.83 -13.27 3.62
C VAL A 528 13.12 -14.33 2.75
N THR A 529 13.75 -14.70 1.63
CA THR A 529 13.27 -15.79 0.76
C THR A 529 13.44 -17.15 1.43
N VAL A 530 12.72 -18.17 0.98
CA VAL A 530 12.83 -19.54 1.52
C VAL A 530 14.26 -20.06 1.36
N ALA A 531 14.87 -19.86 0.19
CA ALA A 531 16.24 -20.27 -0.05
C ALA A 531 17.24 -19.46 0.78
N GLY A 532 17.01 -18.15 0.94
CA GLY A 532 17.83 -17.26 1.76
C GLY A 532 17.81 -17.66 3.23
N TRP A 533 16.61 -17.89 3.79
CA TRP A 533 16.44 -18.29 5.18
C TRP A 533 17.06 -19.66 5.44
N TRP A 534 16.86 -20.62 4.52
CA TRP A 534 17.46 -21.94 4.66
C TRP A 534 18.98 -21.88 4.68
N ARG A 535 19.59 -21.03 3.85
CA ARG A 535 21.06 -20.83 3.83
C ARG A 535 21.59 -19.96 4.97
N GLY A 536 20.74 -19.26 5.71
CA GLY A 536 21.16 -18.31 6.74
C GLY A 536 21.56 -16.94 6.20
N ARG A 537 21.08 -16.56 5.00
CA ARG A 537 21.46 -15.31 4.32
C ARG A 537 21.02 -14.06 5.08
N ASP A 538 19.87 -14.12 5.73
CA ASP A 538 19.38 -13.08 6.64
C ASP A 538 20.28 -12.93 7.87
N LEU A 539 20.89 -14.01 8.36
CA LEU A 539 21.86 -13.96 9.45
C LEU A 539 23.17 -13.32 9.01
N ASP A 540 23.61 -13.55 7.77
CA ASP A 540 24.78 -12.86 7.21
C ASP A 540 24.54 -11.34 7.12
N TRP A 541 23.35 -10.94 6.66
CA TRP A 541 22.95 -9.53 6.66
C TRP A 541 22.86 -8.97 8.08
N ALA A 542 22.28 -9.72 9.02
CA ALA A 542 22.21 -9.31 10.41
C ALA A 542 23.61 -9.12 11.02
N GLU A 543 24.56 -10.01 10.75
CA GLU A 543 25.95 -9.86 11.20
C GLU A 543 26.63 -8.65 10.55
N GLN A 544 26.54 -8.51 9.22
CA GLN A 544 27.14 -7.40 8.48
C GLN A 544 26.62 -6.04 8.95
N LEU A 545 25.35 -5.96 9.35
CA LEU A 545 24.70 -4.73 9.80
C LEU A 545 24.73 -4.54 11.33
N GLY A 546 25.31 -5.49 12.09
CA GLY A 546 25.34 -5.43 13.56
C GLY A 546 23.95 -5.54 14.20
N ARG A 547 23.05 -6.33 13.61
CA ARG A 547 21.65 -6.55 14.02
C ARG A 547 21.38 -7.91 14.67
N LEU A 548 22.43 -8.70 14.93
CA LEU A 548 22.26 -9.90 15.75
C LEU A 548 21.80 -9.50 17.16
N PRO A 549 20.97 -10.31 17.84
CA PRO A 549 20.56 -10.03 19.21
C PRO A 549 21.76 -9.83 20.13
N GLU A 550 21.61 -8.97 21.15
CA GLU A 550 22.70 -8.68 22.08
C GLU A 550 23.22 -9.96 22.74
N GLY A 551 24.55 -10.14 22.68
CA GLY A 551 25.22 -11.32 23.23
C GLY A 551 25.12 -12.60 22.39
N VAL A 552 24.44 -12.57 21.24
CA VAL A 552 24.35 -13.72 20.33
C VAL A 552 25.41 -13.63 19.24
N THR A 553 26.30 -14.62 19.18
CA THR A 553 27.28 -14.76 18.10
C THR A 553 26.64 -15.34 16.84
N ARG A 554 27.27 -15.13 15.68
CA ARG A 554 26.82 -15.74 14.40
C ARG A 554 26.70 -17.26 14.46
N SER A 555 27.59 -17.93 15.20
CA SER A 555 27.57 -19.39 15.40
C SER A 555 26.40 -19.85 16.26
N GLU A 556 26.04 -19.09 17.30
CA GLU A 556 24.87 -19.38 18.12
C GLU A 556 23.58 -19.15 17.33
N ALA A 557 23.50 -18.06 16.56
CA ALA A 557 22.40 -17.80 15.65
C ALA A 557 22.23 -18.93 14.60
N GLU A 558 23.33 -19.47 14.07
CA GLU A 558 23.31 -20.63 13.15
C GLU A 558 22.81 -21.90 13.85
N SER A 559 23.18 -22.11 15.12
CA SER A 559 22.73 -23.27 15.90
C SER A 559 21.23 -23.21 16.17
N ILE A 560 20.70 -22.01 16.46
CA ILE A 560 19.26 -21.77 16.58
C ILE A 560 18.58 -22.01 15.22
N ARG A 561 19.16 -21.51 14.13
CA ARG A 561 18.64 -21.75 12.76
C ARG A 561 18.62 -23.24 12.41
N ASP A 562 19.63 -24.02 12.79
CA ASP A 562 19.64 -25.46 12.51
C ASP A 562 18.47 -26.20 13.16
N TRP A 563 18.11 -25.80 14.39
CA TRP A 563 16.91 -26.29 15.07
C TRP A 563 15.63 -25.87 14.32
N ASP A 564 15.50 -24.59 13.99
CA ASP A 564 14.34 -24.07 13.24
C ASP A 564 14.18 -24.75 11.86
N ARG A 565 15.29 -25.07 11.16
CA ARG A 565 15.26 -25.85 9.91
C ARG A 565 14.61 -27.22 10.11
N GLY A 566 14.87 -27.85 11.26
CA GLY A 566 14.22 -29.09 11.66
C GLY A 566 12.71 -28.93 11.81
N LEU A 567 12.26 -27.90 12.52
CA LEU A 567 10.84 -27.58 12.73
C LEU A 567 10.10 -27.26 11.42
N LEU A 568 10.73 -26.45 10.56
CA LEU A 568 10.18 -26.14 9.25
C LEU A 568 10.06 -27.41 8.41
N TRP A 569 11.14 -28.18 8.29
CA TRP A 569 11.14 -29.38 7.47
C TRP A 569 10.13 -30.43 7.95
N SER A 570 9.99 -30.65 9.26
CA SER A 570 8.98 -31.58 9.79
C SER A 570 7.55 -31.15 9.45
N THR A 571 7.31 -29.84 9.30
CA THR A 571 6.00 -29.29 8.91
C THR A 571 5.76 -29.40 7.41
N LEU A 572 6.77 -29.13 6.58
CA LEU A 572 6.66 -29.16 5.13
C LEU A 572 6.67 -30.59 4.57
N ASN A 573 7.53 -31.47 5.11
CA ASN A 573 7.69 -32.85 4.65
C ASN A 573 8.29 -33.75 5.74
N HIS A 574 7.44 -34.54 6.39
CA HIS A 574 7.82 -35.45 7.47
C HIS A 574 8.33 -36.82 7.01
N THR A 575 8.40 -37.09 5.70
CA THR A 575 8.71 -38.43 5.15
C THR A 575 10.10 -38.53 4.55
N ALA A 576 10.67 -37.41 4.10
CA ALA A 576 11.98 -37.35 3.47
C ALA A 576 13.06 -36.86 4.45
N PRO A 577 14.35 -37.25 4.26
CA PRO A 577 15.44 -36.73 5.06
C PRO A 577 15.56 -35.21 4.89
N ARG A 578 15.92 -34.51 5.98
CA ARG A 578 16.14 -33.06 5.96
C ARG A 578 17.26 -32.69 4.98
N PRO A 579 17.02 -31.78 4.01
CA PRO A 579 18.07 -31.29 3.11
C PRO A 579 19.23 -30.64 3.86
N ALA A 580 20.40 -30.60 3.22
CA ALA A 580 21.55 -29.88 3.76
C ALA A 580 21.32 -28.35 3.67
N PRO A 581 21.93 -27.52 4.54
CA PRO A 581 21.77 -26.07 4.52
C PRO A 581 22.15 -25.39 3.18
N ASP A 582 23.08 -25.97 2.42
CA ASP A 582 23.55 -25.47 1.13
C ASP A 582 22.68 -25.91 -0.08
N ASP A 583 21.77 -26.86 0.14
CA ASP A 583 20.80 -27.36 -0.84
C ASP A 583 19.35 -26.94 -0.50
N PRO A 584 18.97 -25.67 -0.74
CA PRO A 584 17.63 -25.18 -0.43
C PRO A 584 16.56 -25.62 -1.43
N ALA A 585 16.92 -26.17 -2.60
CA ALA A 585 15.97 -26.39 -3.68
C ALA A 585 14.79 -27.31 -3.29
N PRO A 586 15.00 -28.44 -2.58
CA PRO A 586 13.89 -29.26 -2.10
C PRO A 586 12.99 -28.55 -1.07
N VAL A 587 13.56 -27.62 -0.29
CA VAL A 587 12.82 -26.86 0.72
C VAL A 587 11.94 -25.80 0.07
N VAL A 588 12.44 -25.13 -0.96
CA VAL A 588 11.65 -24.19 -1.77
C VAL A 588 10.47 -24.91 -2.41
N ASP A 589 10.72 -26.07 -3.05
CA ASP A 589 9.65 -26.86 -3.68
C ASP A 589 8.60 -27.31 -2.65
N ALA A 590 9.02 -27.73 -1.45
CA ALA A 590 8.12 -28.14 -0.37
C ALA A 590 7.34 -26.96 0.25
N ALA A 591 7.96 -25.78 0.40
CA ALA A 591 7.29 -24.57 0.89
C ALA A 591 6.22 -24.11 -0.11
N ILE A 592 6.53 -24.12 -1.41
CA ILE A 592 5.54 -23.81 -2.46
C ILE A 592 4.39 -24.81 -2.44
N ALA A 593 4.67 -26.11 -2.28
CA ALA A 593 3.63 -27.14 -2.15
C ALA A 593 2.76 -26.94 -0.90
N HIS A 594 3.36 -26.56 0.22
CA HIS A 594 2.66 -26.25 1.46
C HIS A 594 1.69 -25.08 1.27
N ILE A 595 2.16 -23.96 0.70
CA ILE A 595 1.32 -22.78 0.43
C ILE A 595 0.19 -23.12 -0.56
N ALA A 596 0.48 -23.89 -1.61
CA ALA A 596 -0.51 -24.34 -2.60
C ALA A 596 -1.60 -25.26 -2.01
N ALA A 597 -1.28 -26.02 -0.96
CA ALA A 597 -2.19 -26.96 -0.30
C ALA A 597 -3.11 -26.30 0.74
N THR A 598 -2.87 -25.05 1.11
CA THR A 598 -3.67 -24.34 2.13
C THR A 598 -5.14 -24.19 1.74
N PRO A 599 -6.08 -24.09 2.71
CA PRO A 599 -7.47 -23.79 2.44
C PRO A 599 -7.74 -22.33 2.07
N SER A 600 -6.72 -21.46 2.10
CA SER A 600 -6.79 -20.03 1.80
C SER A 600 -7.45 -19.74 0.45
N ALA A 601 -8.08 -18.57 0.36
CA ALA A 601 -8.77 -18.10 -0.84
C ALA A 601 -7.82 -17.84 -2.01
N LEU A 602 -6.56 -17.50 -1.71
CA LEU A 602 -5.50 -17.23 -2.67
C LEU A 602 -4.15 -17.68 -2.13
N ALA A 603 -3.39 -18.41 -2.92
CA ALA A 603 -1.98 -18.70 -2.67
C ALA A 603 -1.08 -17.73 -3.46
N LEU A 604 -0.15 -17.04 -2.81
CA LEU A 604 0.81 -16.14 -3.46
C LEU A 604 2.24 -16.60 -3.17
N VAL A 605 3.02 -16.82 -4.23
CA VAL A 605 4.45 -17.12 -4.11
C VAL A 605 5.25 -15.92 -4.61
N SER A 606 6.27 -15.50 -3.88
CA SER A 606 7.15 -14.43 -4.37
C SER A 606 7.87 -14.88 -5.64
N LEU A 607 8.15 -13.95 -6.55
CA LEU A 607 8.94 -14.27 -7.75
C LEU A 607 10.28 -14.85 -7.34
N GLU A 608 10.93 -14.29 -6.33
CA GLU A 608 12.19 -14.77 -5.78
C GLU A 608 12.10 -16.23 -5.32
N ASP A 609 11.05 -16.64 -4.59
CA ASP A 609 10.86 -18.04 -4.19
C ASP A 609 10.53 -18.95 -5.37
N LEU A 610 9.72 -18.47 -6.33
CA LEU A 610 9.42 -19.22 -7.55
C LEU A 610 10.71 -19.53 -8.33
N LEU A 611 11.65 -18.58 -8.35
CA LEU A 611 12.97 -18.71 -8.97
C LEU A 611 13.98 -19.44 -8.07
N GLY A 612 13.76 -19.46 -6.76
CA GLY A 612 14.66 -20.08 -5.77
C GLY A 612 15.85 -19.19 -5.42
N GLU A 613 15.67 -17.87 -5.53
CA GLU A 613 16.66 -16.86 -5.22
C GLU A 613 16.94 -16.78 -3.72
N ALA A 614 18.19 -16.55 -3.35
CA ALA A 614 18.60 -16.44 -1.96
C ALA A 614 18.51 -15.00 -1.41
N GLU A 615 18.41 -14.00 -2.28
CA GLU A 615 18.46 -12.60 -1.91
C GLU A 615 17.06 -11.97 -1.95
N GLN A 616 16.72 -11.22 -0.91
CA GLN A 616 15.44 -10.50 -0.83
C GLN A 616 15.50 -9.13 -1.53
N PRO A 617 14.36 -8.62 -2.05
CA PRO A 617 14.32 -7.34 -2.76
C PRO A 617 14.45 -6.13 -1.83
N ASN A 618 13.99 -6.22 -0.57
CA ASN A 618 14.08 -5.16 0.43
C ASN A 618 14.42 -5.72 1.81
N LEU A 619 15.20 -4.98 2.60
CA LEU A 619 15.50 -5.28 4.01
C LEU A 619 15.03 -4.11 4.89
N PRO A 620 13.95 -4.28 5.68
CA PRO A 620 13.41 -3.21 6.53
C PRO A 620 14.45 -2.53 7.44
N GLY A 621 14.25 -1.24 7.66
CA GLY A 621 15.13 -0.41 8.48
C GLY A 621 16.50 -0.11 7.85
N THR A 622 16.72 -0.41 6.56
CA THR A 622 17.94 -0.02 5.83
C THR A 622 17.62 0.97 4.72
N ILE A 623 18.60 1.80 4.33
CA ILE A 623 18.47 2.75 3.22
C ILE A 623 19.51 2.42 2.15
N ALA A 624 20.79 2.64 2.45
CA ALA A 624 21.91 2.42 1.53
C ALA A 624 22.73 1.16 1.85
N GLN A 625 22.51 0.55 3.02
CA GLN A 625 23.30 -0.57 3.52
C GLN A 625 22.96 -1.91 2.87
N HIS A 626 21.74 -2.05 2.34
CA HIS A 626 21.26 -3.19 1.56
C HIS A 626 20.79 -2.69 0.18
N PRO A 627 20.95 -3.45 -0.92
CA PRO A 627 20.49 -3.05 -2.26
C PRO A 627 18.96 -3.14 -2.41
N ASN A 628 18.23 -2.43 -1.55
CA ASN A 628 16.78 -2.35 -1.56
C ASN A 628 16.26 -1.88 -2.93
N TRP A 629 15.26 -2.56 -3.48
CA TRP A 629 14.56 -2.18 -4.71
C TRP A 629 15.46 -2.07 -5.95
N ARG A 630 16.60 -2.78 -5.95
CA ARG A 630 17.59 -2.70 -7.03
C ARG A 630 17.84 -4.03 -7.72
N ARG A 631 17.46 -5.15 -7.12
CA ARG A 631 17.75 -6.48 -7.69
C ARG A 631 16.87 -6.76 -8.91
N ARG A 632 17.40 -7.55 -9.83
CA ARG A 632 16.75 -7.92 -11.09
C ARG A 632 16.87 -9.41 -11.33
N CYS A 633 16.00 -9.94 -12.17
CA CYS A 633 16.18 -11.29 -12.72
C CYS A 633 17.50 -11.38 -13.51
N ASP A 634 18.10 -12.57 -13.57
CA ASP A 634 19.36 -12.78 -14.29
C ASP A 634 19.19 -12.90 -15.81
N ALA A 635 17.97 -13.18 -16.28
CA ALA A 635 17.63 -13.30 -17.69
C ALA A 635 16.19 -12.81 -17.95
N PRO A 636 15.78 -12.67 -19.23
CA PRO A 636 14.38 -12.44 -19.58
C PRO A 636 13.44 -13.49 -18.95
N LEU A 637 12.25 -13.06 -18.52
CA LEU A 637 11.39 -13.90 -17.70
C LEU A 637 10.98 -15.22 -18.38
N ASP A 638 10.77 -15.23 -19.69
CA ASP A 638 10.47 -16.45 -20.46
C ASP A 638 11.59 -17.50 -20.38
N ALA A 639 12.84 -17.06 -20.46
CA ALA A 639 14.01 -17.91 -20.33
C ALA A 639 14.12 -18.50 -18.91
N VAL A 640 13.91 -17.68 -17.89
CA VAL A 640 13.96 -18.14 -16.48
C VAL A 640 12.78 -19.09 -16.19
N LEU A 641 11.58 -18.76 -16.67
CA LEU A 641 10.42 -19.64 -16.51
C LEU A 641 10.59 -20.97 -17.23
N ALA A 642 11.39 -21.04 -18.31
CA ALA A 642 11.67 -22.28 -19.03
C ALA A 642 12.62 -23.23 -18.27
N GLU A 643 13.27 -22.78 -17.19
CA GLU A 643 14.14 -23.64 -16.39
C GLU A 643 13.36 -24.82 -15.76
N PRO A 644 13.90 -26.05 -15.77
CA PRO A 644 13.19 -27.23 -15.29
C PRO A 644 12.71 -27.13 -13.84
N GLN A 645 13.48 -26.44 -12.97
CA GLN A 645 13.11 -26.23 -11.57
C GLN A 645 11.91 -25.28 -11.42
N VAL A 646 11.86 -24.21 -12.21
CA VAL A 646 10.78 -23.23 -12.19
C VAL A 646 9.51 -23.82 -12.78
N GLN A 647 9.61 -24.55 -13.90
CA GLN A 647 8.49 -25.31 -14.49
C GLN A 647 7.86 -26.30 -13.50
N ARG A 648 8.69 -27.00 -12.71
CA ARG A 648 8.21 -27.90 -11.65
C ARG A 648 7.42 -27.15 -10.58
N ARG A 649 7.90 -25.99 -10.11
CA ARG A 649 7.20 -25.16 -9.11
C ARG A 649 5.87 -24.62 -9.63
N CYS A 650 5.82 -24.16 -10.89
CA CYS A 650 4.56 -23.82 -11.55
C CYS A 650 3.59 -25.02 -11.64
N ALA A 651 4.10 -26.24 -11.88
CA ALA A 651 3.28 -27.45 -11.89
C ALA A 651 2.72 -27.82 -10.50
N ILE A 652 3.50 -27.63 -9.43
CA ILE A 652 3.04 -27.78 -8.04
C ILE A 652 1.88 -26.82 -7.76
N LEU A 653 2.02 -25.54 -8.12
CA LEU A 653 1.00 -24.51 -7.91
C LEU A 653 -0.29 -24.76 -8.69
N ARG A 654 -0.20 -25.32 -9.90
CA ARG A 654 -1.38 -25.76 -10.67
C ARG A 654 -2.14 -26.93 -10.02
N GLY A 655 -1.55 -27.61 -9.03
CA GLY A 655 -2.13 -28.80 -8.41
C GLY A 655 -1.97 -30.07 -9.27
N ALA A 656 -1.01 -30.12 -10.19
CA ALA A 656 -0.76 -31.26 -11.10
C ALA A 656 -0.23 -32.54 -10.41
N GLY A 657 -0.48 -32.69 -9.10
CA GLY A 657 -0.11 -33.87 -8.31
C GLY A 657 -0.95 -34.10 -7.05
N LEU A 658 -2.07 -33.39 -6.85
CA LEU A 658 -2.90 -33.51 -5.64
C LEU A 658 -4.32 -34.05 -5.88
N PHE A 659 -4.63 -34.48 -7.11
CA PHE A 659 -5.91 -35.13 -7.47
C PHE A 659 -5.74 -36.38 -8.34
N ALA A 660 -4.56 -36.99 -8.38
CA ALA A 660 -4.45 -38.37 -8.84
C ALA A 660 -4.83 -39.28 -7.67
N ASP A 661 -6.14 -39.40 -7.41
CA ASP A 661 -6.68 -40.51 -6.65
C ASP A 661 -6.25 -41.79 -7.39
N ASP A 662 -5.33 -42.53 -6.76
CA ASP A 662 -5.17 -43.96 -6.93
C ASP A 662 -6.52 -44.61 -6.59
N ASN A 663 -7.39 -44.69 -7.58
CA ASN A 663 -8.57 -45.54 -7.54
C ASN A 663 -8.63 -46.33 -8.86
N SER A 664 -7.62 -47.17 -9.05
CA SER A 664 -7.67 -48.29 -9.98
C SER A 664 -6.74 -49.42 -9.55
N ALA A 665 -7.19 -50.20 -8.56
CA ALA A 665 -7.12 -51.68 -8.50
C ALA A 665 -7.62 -52.19 -7.14
#